data_AF-A0A8C5ZPU4-F1
#
_entry.id   AF-A0A8C5ZPU4-F1
#
_cell.length_a   1.000
_cell.length_b   1.000
_cell.length_c   1.000
_cell.angle_alpha   90.00
_cell.angle_beta   90.00
_cell.angle_gamma   90.00
#
_symmetry.space_group_name_H-M   'P 1'
#
loop_
_entity.id
_entity.type
_entity.pdbx_description
1 polymer ?
#
loop_
_entity_poly.entity_id
_entity_poly.type
_entity_poly.pdbx_seq_one_letter_code
_entity_poly.pdbx_strand_id
1 'polypeptide(L)'
;MKLNVDGLLVYFPYDYIYPEQFSYMLELKRTLDAKGHGVLEMPSGTGKTVSLLALIMAYQRAYPLEVTKLIYCSRTVPEIEKVIEELRKLLNFYEKQEDEKLPFLGLALSSRKNLCIHPEVTPLRFGKDVDGKCHSLTASYVRAQYQQDASLPHCRFYEEFDAHGRQAPLPAGIYNLDDLKALGRRQGWCPYFLARYSILHANVVVYSYHYLLDPKIADLVSKELARKAVVVFDEAHNIDNVCIDSMSVNLTRRTLDRCQGNLETLQKTVLRIKETDEQRLRDEYRRLVEGLREASAARETDAHLANPVLPDEVLKEAVPGSIRTAEHFLGFLRRLLEFVKWRLRVQHVVQESPPAFLSSLAQRVCIQRKPLRFCAERLRSLLHTLEIADLADFSPLTLLANFATLVSTYAKGFTIIIEPFDDRTPTIANPILHFSCMDASLAIKPVFERFQSVIITSGTLSPLDIYPKILDFHPVTMATFTMTLARVCLCPMIIGRGNDQVAISSKFETREDIAVIRNYGNLLLEMSAVVPDGIVAFFTSYQYMESTVASWYEQGILENIQRNKLLFIETQDGAETSVALEKYQEACENGRGAILLSVARGKVSEGIDFVHHFGRAVIMFGVPYVYTQSRILKARLEYLRDQFQIRENDFLTFDAMRHAAQCVGRAIRGKTDYGLMVFADKRFARADKRGKLPRWIQEHLTDANLNLTVDEGVQVAKYFLRQMAQPFHREDQLGLSLLSLEQLESEETLRRIEQIAQQM
;
A
#
# COMPACT_ATOMS: atom_id res chain seq x y z
N MET A 1 28.52 -7.05 -13.45
CA MET A 1 28.90 -6.19 -14.60
C MET A 1 29.22 -4.75 -14.14
N LYS A 2 30.23 -4.08 -14.72
CA LYS A 2 30.59 -2.68 -14.43
C LYS A 2 30.04 -1.74 -15.50
N LEU A 3 29.05 -0.92 -15.14
CA LEU A 3 28.35 -0.03 -16.07
C LEU A 3 28.79 1.42 -15.89
N ASN A 4 28.97 2.13 -16.99
CA ASN A 4 29.17 3.58 -16.96
C ASN A 4 27.85 4.28 -17.29
N VAL A 5 27.21 4.88 -16.29
CA VAL A 5 25.96 5.62 -16.44
C VAL A 5 26.27 7.12 -16.33
N ASP A 6 26.49 7.77 -17.47
CA ASP A 6 26.85 9.19 -17.61
C ASP A 6 28.02 9.65 -16.70
N GLY A 7 29.03 8.79 -16.48
CA GLY A 7 30.18 9.09 -15.62
C GLY A 7 30.07 8.54 -14.18
N LEU A 8 29.00 7.81 -13.84
CA LEU A 8 28.90 7.06 -12.60
C LEU A 8 29.16 5.57 -12.87
N LEU A 9 30.12 4.98 -12.14
CA LEU A 9 30.41 3.56 -12.21
C LEU A 9 29.41 2.78 -11.35
N VAL A 10 28.54 2.00 -11.99
CA VAL A 10 27.51 1.18 -11.33
C VAL A 10 27.90 -0.29 -11.43
N TYR A 11 28.01 -0.96 -10.27
CA TYR A 11 28.17 -2.41 -10.24
C TYR A 11 26.79 -3.07 -10.27
N PHE A 12 26.48 -3.69 -11.41
CA PHE A 12 25.26 -4.45 -11.60
C PHE A 12 25.51 -5.92 -11.22
N PRO A 13 24.62 -6.55 -10.42
CA PRO A 13 24.88 -7.87 -9.82
C PRO A 13 24.72 -9.05 -10.80
N TYR A 14 24.49 -8.76 -12.07
CA TYR A 14 24.41 -9.73 -13.16
C TYR A 14 25.42 -9.38 -14.25
N ASP A 15 25.79 -10.36 -15.06
CA ASP A 15 26.77 -10.19 -16.15
C ASP A 15 26.16 -9.54 -17.41
N TYR A 16 24.84 -9.43 -17.47
CA TYR A 16 24.09 -8.91 -18.61
C TYR A 16 22.99 -7.99 -18.13
N ILE A 17 22.60 -7.04 -18.97
CA ILE A 17 21.47 -6.14 -18.70
C ILE A 17 20.50 -6.10 -19.86
N TYR A 18 19.31 -5.60 -19.57
CA TYR A 18 18.39 -5.20 -20.60
C TYR A 18 18.59 -3.74 -21.02
N PRO A 19 18.32 -3.37 -22.28
CA PRO A 19 18.37 -1.98 -22.74
C PRO A 19 17.50 -1.05 -21.89
N GLU A 20 16.32 -1.52 -21.45
CA GLU A 20 15.40 -0.72 -20.65
C GLU A 20 15.98 -0.42 -19.27
N GLN A 21 16.74 -1.37 -18.68
CA GLN A 21 17.39 -1.16 -17.38
C GLN A 21 18.41 -0.03 -17.46
N PHE A 22 19.20 0.04 -18.53
CA PHE A 22 20.16 1.12 -18.73
C PHE A 22 19.45 2.46 -18.94
N SER A 23 18.40 2.49 -19.78
CA SER A 23 17.60 3.69 -19.98
C SER A 23 16.93 4.20 -18.68
N TYR A 24 16.46 3.27 -17.84
CA TYR A 24 15.92 3.58 -16.53
C TYR A 24 16.98 4.18 -15.60
N MET A 25 18.19 3.62 -15.61
CA MET A 25 19.30 4.15 -14.82
C MET A 25 19.72 5.56 -15.27
N LEU A 26 19.70 5.85 -16.57
CA LEU A 26 19.97 7.20 -17.09
C LEU A 26 18.93 8.22 -16.59
N GLU A 27 17.64 7.92 -16.75
CA GLU A 27 16.58 8.82 -16.30
C GLU A 27 16.55 8.97 -14.77
N LEU A 28 16.77 7.88 -14.03
CA LEU A 28 16.86 7.94 -12.58
C LEU A 28 18.04 8.80 -12.15
N LYS A 29 19.20 8.68 -12.80
CA LYS A 29 20.33 9.55 -12.52
C LYS A 29 20.01 11.03 -12.77
N ARG A 30 19.36 11.36 -13.90
CA ARG A 30 18.89 12.73 -14.20
C ARG A 30 18.01 13.29 -13.07
N THR A 31 17.13 12.49 -12.48
CA THR A 31 16.32 12.93 -11.32
C THR A 31 17.14 13.22 -10.08
N LEU A 32 18.16 12.40 -9.79
CA LEU A 32 19.01 12.55 -8.62
C LEU A 32 19.92 13.79 -8.76
N ASP A 33 20.52 13.97 -9.94
CA ASP A 33 21.40 15.10 -10.27
C ASP A 33 20.64 16.43 -10.15
N ALA A 34 19.39 16.47 -10.63
CA ALA A 34 18.53 17.67 -10.57
C ALA A 34 17.92 17.93 -9.19
N LYS A 35 18.03 17.00 -8.24
CA LYS A 35 17.43 17.09 -6.89
C LYS A 35 15.92 17.35 -6.91
N GLY A 36 15.22 16.70 -7.83
CA GLY A 36 13.77 16.82 -7.97
C GLY A 36 13.06 15.47 -7.93
N HIS A 37 11.73 15.52 -7.94
CA HIS A 37 10.90 14.31 -7.95
C HIS A 37 10.84 13.70 -9.36
N GLY A 38 10.59 12.39 -9.45
CA GLY A 38 10.49 11.69 -10.73
C GLY A 38 9.35 10.69 -10.74
N VAL A 39 8.68 10.54 -11.88
CA VAL A 39 7.70 9.49 -12.13
C VAL A 39 8.23 8.60 -13.26
N LEU A 40 8.50 7.34 -12.95
CA LEU A 40 9.13 6.40 -13.87
C LEU A 40 8.27 5.15 -14.04
N GLU A 41 7.75 4.91 -15.24
CA GLU A 41 6.99 3.71 -15.60
C GLU A 41 7.91 2.69 -16.27
N MET A 42 8.30 1.64 -15.51
CA MET A 42 9.16 0.56 -16.00
C MET A 42 8.39 -0.77 -16.00
N PRO A 43 8.20 -1.42 -17.16
CA PRO A 43 7.39 -2.64 -17.28
C PRO A 43 7.78 -3.75 -16.31
N SER A 44 6.81 -4.56 -15.90
CA SER A 44 7.05 -5.71 -15.03
C SER A 44 8.01 -6.71 -15.67
N GLY A 45 8.84 -7.35 -14.85
CA GLY A 45 9.78 -8.38 -15.30
C GLY A 45 11.09 -7.87 -15.93
N THR A 46 11.32 -6.56 -15.96
CA THR A 46 12.56 -5.97 -16.48
C THR A 46 13.63 -5.74 -15.40
N GLY A 47 13.43 -6.20 -14.16
CA GLY A 47 14.45 -6.09 -13.09
C GLY A 47 14.57 -4.69 -12.48
N LYS A 48 13.47 -3.95 -12.42
CA LYS A 48 13.38 -2.58 -11.88
C LYS A 48 14.04 -2.42 -10.51
N THR A 49 13.67 -3.25 -9.54
CA THR A 49 14.21 -3.19 -8.17
C THR A 49 15.72 -3.30 -8.16
N VAL A 50 16.29 -4.23 -8.95
CA VAL A 50 17.74 -4.42 -9.04
C VAL A 50 18.43 -3.19 -9.65
N SER A 51 17.91 -2.67 -10.76
CA SER A 51 18.48 -1.48 -11.41
C SER A 51 18.43 -0.24 -10.50
N LEU A 52 17.36 -0.10 -9.74
CA LEU A 52 17.15 1.00 -8.81
C LEU A 52 18.12 0.91 -7.63
N LEU A 53 18.21 -0.26 -6.97
CA LEU A 53 19.13 -0.45 -5.85
C LEU A 53 20.59 -0.31 -6.28
N ALA A 54 20.97 -0.86 -7.44
CA ALA A 54 22.33 -0.77 -7.97
C ALA A 54 22.76 0.68 -8.20
N LEU A 55 21.90 1.49 -8.83
CA LEU A 55 22.19 2.88 -9.11
C LEU A 55 22.24 3.73 -7.84
N ILE A 56 21.28 3.58 -6.93
CA ILE A 56 21.27 4.39 -5.70
C ILE A 56 22.46 4.04 -4.79
N MET A 57 22.83 2.75 -4.69
CA MET A 57 24.03 2.34 -3.94
C MET A 57 25.30 2.94 -4.55
N ALA A 58 25.43 2.92 -5.89
CA ALA A 58 26.55 3.56 -6.58
C ALA A 58 26.57 5.09 -6.32
N TYR A 59 25.40 5.74 -6.35
CA TYR A 59 25.28 7.18 -6.12
C TYR A 59 25.62 7.56 -4.68
N GLN A 60 25.17 6.80 -3.69
CA GLN A 60 25.52 6.99 -2.27
C GLN A 60 27.03 6.88 -2.04
N ARG A 61 27.70 5.98 -2.77
CA ARG A 61 29.14 5.78 -2.66
C ARG A 61 29.95 6.90 -3.33
N ALA A 62 29.54 7.33 -4.52
CA ALA A 62 30.21 8.40 -5.25
C ALA A 62 29.94 9.79 -4.65
N TYR A 63 28.73 10.01 -4.14
CA TYR A 63 28.23 11.30 -3.65
C TYR A 63 27.64 11.21 -2.24
N PRO A 64 28.43 10.85 -1.21
CA PRO A 64 27.94 10.65 0.16
C PRO A 64 27.41 11.95 0.81
N LEU A 65 27.81 13.11 0.28
CA LEU A 65 27.36 14.42 0.76
C LEU A 65 25.97 14.80 0.24
N GLU A 66 25.54 14.24 -0.89
CA GLU A 66 24.26 14.55 -1.52
C GLU A 66 23.17 13.59 -1.05
N VAL A 67 23.44 12.28 -1.12
CA VAL A 67 22.48 11.25 -0.73
C VAL A 67 23.01 10.49 0.47
N THR A 68 22.37 10.70 1.62
CA THR A 68 22.77 10.07 2.88
C THR A 68 22.08 8.73 3.10
N LYS A 69 20.82 8.61 2.68
CA LYS A 69 19.95 7.48 2.99
C LYS A 69 18.94 7.22 1.88
N LEU A 70 18.70 5.95 1.60
CA LEU A 70 17.63 5.47 0.74
C LEU A 70 16.50 4.95 1.60
N ILE A 71 15.30 5.47 1.35
CA ILE A 71 14.06 5.00 1.93
C ILE A 71 13.30 4.28 0.82
N TYR A 72 13.25 2.96 0.88
CA TYR A 72 12.48 2.15 -0.05
C TYR A 72 11.13 1.82 0.55
N CYS A 73 10.08 2.31 -0.10
CA CYS A 73 8.70 2.10 0.29
C CYS A 73 8.07 1.08 -0.64
N SER A 74 7.67 -0.05 -0.07
CA SER A 74 6.93 -1.11 -0.76
C SER A 74 5.54 -1.29 -0.12
N ARG A 75 4.64 -2.05 -0.75
CA ARG A 75 3.27 -2.15 -0.25
C ARG A 75 3.10 -3.31 0.73
N THR A 76 3.65 -4.47 0.40
CA THR A 76 3.45 -5.71 1.16
C THR A 76 4.73 -6.21 1.84
N VAL A 77 4.59 -7.03 2.89
CA VAL A 77 5.74 -7.60 3.62
C VAL A 77 6.57 -8.56 2.76
N PRO A 78 5.98 -9.45 1.93
CA PRO A 78 6.78 -10.27 1.02
C PRO A 78 7.60 -9.46 0.02
N GLU A 79 7.12 -8.30 -0.43
CA GLU A 79 7.90 -7.40 -1.29
C GLU A 79 9.07 -6.77 -0.52
N ILE A 80 8.88 -6.38 0.75
CA ILE A 80 9.97 -5.90 1.62
C ILE A 80 11.08 -6.96 1.72
N GLU A 81 10.71 -8.23 1.96
CA GLU A 81 11.66 -9.34 2.04
C GLU A 81 12.40 -9.54 0.71
N LYS A 82 11.68 -9.53 -0.43
CA LYS A 82 12.29 -9.64 -1.76
C LYS A 82 13.32 -8.53 -2.02
N VAL A 83 12.98 -7.28 -1.71
CA VAL A 83 13.88 -6.13 -1.90
C VAL A 83 15.15 -6.28 -1.06
N ILE A 84 15.02 -6.76 0.17
CA ILE A 84 16.15 -6.97 1.09
C ILE A 84 17.07 -8.09 0.60
N GLU A 85 16.52 -9.19 0.09
CA GLU A 85 17.34 -10.26 -0.49
C GLU A 85 18.03 -9.82 -1.79
N GLU A 86 17.38 -9.00 -2.64
CA GLU A 86 18.04 -8.41 -3.81
C GLU A 86 19.17 -7.45 -3.41
N LEU A 87 18.96 -6.64 -2.36
CA LEU A 87 20.01 -5.80 -1.78
C LEU A 87 21.16 -6.66 -1.24
N ARG A 88 20.86 -7.81 -0.63
CA ARG A 88 21.88 -8.77 -0.14
C ARG A 88 22.70 -9.35 -1.28
N LYS A 89 22.06 -9.75 -2.39
CA LYS A 89 22.78 -10.20 -3.59
C LYS A 89 23.70 -9.12 -4.13
N LEU A 90 23.23 -7.86 -4.16
CA LEU A 90 24.03 -6.72 -4.58
C LEU A 90 25.24 -6.51 -3.67
N LEU A 91 25.07 -6.50 -2.35
CA LEU A 91 26.18 -6.33 -1.42
C LEU A 91 27.20 -7.47 -1.54
N ASN A 92 26.75 -8.72 -1.63
CA ASN A 92 27.63 -9.87 -1.87
C ASN A 92 28.42 -9.76 -3.17
N PHE A 93 27.82 -9.15 -4.21
CA PHE A 93 28.52 -8.88 -5.47
C PHE A 93 29.60 -7.81 -5.29
N TYR A 94 29.31 -6.74 -4.54
CA TYR A 94 30.31 -5.72 -4.21
C TYR A 94 31.47 -6.29 -3.37
N GLU A 95 31.19 -7.06 -2.32
CA GLU A 95 32.23 -7.66 -1.47
C GLU A 95 33.14 -8.61 -2.27
N LYS A 96 32.59 -9.38 -3.22
CA LYS A 96 33.39 -10.22 -4.13
C LYS A 96 34.23 -9.42 -5.12
N GLN A 97 33.80 -8.22 -5.48
CA GLN A 97 34.46 -7.40 -6.49
C GLN A 97 35.62 -6.59 -5.90
N GLU A 98 35.57 -6.28 -4.60
CA GLU A 98 36.53 -5.42 -3.90
C GLU A 98 37.34 -6.16 -2.84
N ASP A 99 37.03 -7.43 -2.54
CA ASP A 99 37.65 -8.27 -1.51
C ASP A 99 37.66 -7.65 -0.10
N GLU A 100 36.79 -6.66 0.15
CA GLU A 100 36.64 -5.96 1.43
C GLU A 100 35.18 -5.95 1.90
N LYS A 101 34.99 -5.97 3.23
CA LYS A 101 33.65 -5.82 3.83
C LYS A 101 33.27 -4.35 3.86
N LEU A 102 32.21 -4.01 3.13
CA LEU A 102 31.71 -2.65 3.09
C LEU A 102 30.95 -2.29 4.38
N PRO A 103 31.16 -1.09 4.95
CA PRO A 103 30.40 -0.59 6.09
C PRO A 103 28.99 -0.14 5.64
N PHE A 104 28.19 -1.08 5.14
CA PHE A 104 26.86 -0.83 4.59
C PHE A 104 25.80 -1.51 5.45
N LEU A 105 24.79 -0.74 5.87
CA LEU A 105 23.69 -1.23 6.70
C LEU A 105 22.37 -1.15 5.93
N GLY A 106 21.80 -2.32 5.64
CA GLY A 106 20.46 -2.47 5.05
C GLY A 106 19.48 -3.04 6.08
N LEU A 107 18.33 -2.41 6.24
CA LEU A 107 17.36 -2.75 7.29
C LEU A 107 15.94 -2.92 6.74
N ALA A 108 15.32 -4.05 7.05
CA ALA A 108 13.89 -4.27 6.91
C ALA A 108 13.14 -3.76 8.16
N LEU A 109 12.12 -2.93 7.98
CA LEU A 109 11.25 -2.48 9.08
C LEU A 109 9.79 -2.85 8.79
N SER A 110 9.14 -3.43 9.80
CA SER A 110 7.73 -3.82 9.75
C SER A 110 7.07 -3.61 11.12
N SER A 111 5.84 -4.13 11.27
CA SER A 111 5.05 -4.05 12.50
C SER A 111 5.60 -4.94 13.62
N ARG A 112 5.16 -4.67 14.86
CA ARG A 112 5.48 -5.50 16.04
C ARG A 112 5.06 -6.95 15.86
N LYS A 113 3.95 -7.20 15.15
CA LYS A 113 3.51 -8.56 14.81
C LYS A 113 4.60 -9.39 14.12
N ASN A 114 5.42 -8.74 13.29
CA ASN A 114 6.45 -9.41 12.51
C ASN A 114 7.84 -9.38 13.17
N LEU A 115 8.06 -8.66 14.27
CA LEU A 115 9.37 -8.49 14.92
C LEU A 115 9.37 -8.85 16.42
N CYS A 116 8.21 -9.12 17.02
CA CYS A 116 8.12 -9.50 18.43
C CYS A 116 8.63 -10.94 18.65
N ILE A 117 9.35 -11.16 19.76
CA ILE A 117 9.87 -12.46 20.20
C ILE A 117 9.15 -12.95 21.47
N HIS A 118 8.49 -12.06 22.21
CA HIS A 118 7.95 -12.40 23.53
C HIS A 118 6.92 -13.54 23.42
N PRO A 119 7.05 -14.63 24.18
CA PRO A 119 6.25 -15.85 24.00
C PRO A 119 4.75 -15.62 24.27
N GLU A 120 4.39 -14.73 25.19
CA GLU A 120 2.97 -14.39 25.43
C GLU A 120 2.35 -13.47 24.37
N VAL A 121 3.17 -12.67 23.67
CA VAL A 121 2.69 -11.67 22.69
C VAL A 121 2.64 -12.27 21.28
N THR A 122 3.61 -13.14 20.95
CA THR A 122 3.72 -13.82 19.66
C THR A 122 2.46 -14.60 19.20
N PRO A 123 1.72 -15.32 20.07
CA PRO A 123 0.53 -16.08 19.64
C PRO A 123 -0.68 -15.18 19.30
N LEU A 124 -0.64 -13.89 19.64
CA LEU A 124 -1.72 -12.96 19.31
C LEU A 124 -1.77 -12.70 17.80
N ARG A 125 -2.94 -12.94 17.19
CA ARG A 125 -3.11 -12.85 15.74
C ARG A 125 -3.30 -11.42 15.22
N PHE A 126 -3.91 -10.55 16.02
CA PHE A 126 -4.26 -9.19 15.64
C PHE A 126 -3.19 -8.19 16.07
N GLY A 127 -2.84 -7.26 15.17
CA GLY A 127 -1.81 -6.24 15.44
C GLY A 127 -2.15 -5.34 16.63
N LYS A 128 -3.42 -4.96 16.80
CA LYS A 128 -3.85 -4.09 17.91
C LYS A 128 -3.64 -4.75 19.28
N ASP A 129 -3.89 -6.05 19.38
CA ASP A 129 -3.73 -6.80 20.62
C ASP A 129 -2.24 -6.98 20.94
N VAL A 130 -1.42 -7.24 19.91
CA VAL A 130 0.05 -7.25 20.01
C VAL A 130 0.57 -5.90 20.52
N ASP A 131 0.06 -4.80 19.96
CA ASP A 131 0.47 -3.45 20.33
C ASP A 131 0.05 -3.11 21.77
N GLY A 132 -1.19 -3.46 22.16
CA GLY A 132 -1.73 -3.29 23.50
C GLY A 132 -0.92 -4.07 24.55
N LYS A 133 -0.71 -5.36 24.32
CA LYS A 133 0.07 -6.20 25.24
C LYS A 133 1.54 -5.78 25.33
N CYS A 134 2.16 -5.39 24.20
CA CYS A 134 3.51 -4.84 24.20
C CYS A 134 3.57 -3.55 25.04
N HIS A 135 2.58 -2.67 24.93
CA HIS A 135 2.48 -1.47 25.76
C HIS A 135 2.35 -1.82 27.24
N SER A 136 1.48 -2.79 27.60
CA SER A 136 1.32 -3.24 28.99
C SER A 136 2.64 -3.69 29.64
N LEU A 137 3.59 -4.20 28.85
CA LEU A 137 4.87 -4.73 29.32
C LEU A 137 6.03 -3.72 29.24
N THR A 138 5.89 -2.63 28.49
CA THR A 138 7.00 -1.70 28.16
C THR A 138 6.70 -0.25 28.51
N ALA A 139 5.50 0.07 28.98
CA ALA A 139 5.13 1.43 29.35
C ALA A 139 6.05 1.99 30.46
N SER A 140 6.41 3.26 30.36
CA SER A 140 7.37 3.95 31.24
C SER A 140 7.00 3.85 32.72
N TYR A 141 5.71 3.92 33.06
CA TYR A 141 5.26 3.77 34.45
C TYR A 141 5.42 2.32 34.94
N VAL A 142 5.16 1.31 34.10
CA VAL A 142 5.38 -0.10 34.44
C VAL A 142 6.86 -0.37 34.65
N ARG A 143 7.72 0.20 33.79
CA ARG A 143 9.18 0.09 33.91
C ARG A 143 9.72 0.75 35.18
N ALA A 144 9.23 1.95 35.49
CA ALA A 144 9.61 2.66 36.72
C ALA A 144 9.17 1.88 37.98
N GLN A 145 7.98 1.28 37.96
CA GLN A 145 7.51 0.41 39.03
C GLN A 145 8.34 -0.89 39.12
N TYR A 146 8.69 -1.50 37.98
CA TYR A 146 9.53 -2.70 37.94
C TYR A 146 10.94 -2.44 38.51
N GLN A 147 11.49 -1.25 38.29
CA GLN A 147 12.78 -0.86 38.87
C GLN A 147 12.75 -0.74 40.40
N GLN A 148 11.56 -0.57 40.99
CA GLN A 148 11.34 -0.59 42.44
C GLN A 148 10.95 -1.99 42.93
N ASP A 149 10.09 -2.69 42.20
CA ASP A 149 9.54 -4.01 42.51
C ASP A 149 9.83 -5.03 41.40
N ALA A 150 10.79 -5.93 41.65
CA ALA A 150 11.25 -6.92 40.67
C ALA A 150 10.22 -8.04 40.34
N SER A 151 9.06 -8.06 40.98
CA SER A 151 7.99 -9.05 40.77
C SER A 151 6.98 -8.64 39.69
N LEU A 152 7.03 -7.39 39.21
CA LEU A 152 6.10 -6.88 38.21
C LEU A 152 6.41 -7.41 36.79
N PRO A 153 5.38 -7.55 35.94
CA PRO A 153 5.56 -8.02 34.57
C PRO A 153 6.30 -6.97 33.75
N HIS A 154 7.38 -7.37 33.09
CA HIS A 154 8.17 -6.51 32.21
C HIS A 154 8.60 -7.30 30.97
N CYS A 155 8.92 -6.60 29.88
CA CYS A 155 9.54 -7.24 28.73
C CYS A 155 11.05 -7.35 28.94
N ARG A 156 11.53 -8.54 29.32
CA ARG A 156 12.97 -8.81 29.47
C ARG A 156 13.80 -8.34 28.26
N PHE A 157 13.29 -8.57 27.04
CA PHE A 157 13.99 -8.22 25.81
C PHE A 157 14.17 -6.71 25.60
N TYR A 158 13.23 -5.91 26.10
CA TYR A 158 13.31 -4.46 26.00
C TYR A 158 14.24 -3.88 27.08
N GLU A 159 14.16 -4.38 28.31
CA GLU A 159 15.07 -3.94 29.39
C GLU A 159 16.54 -4.25 29.07
N GLU A 160 16.83 -5.45 28.54
CA GLU A 160 18.19 -5.81 28.12
C GLU A 160 18.69 -4.94 26.96
N PHE A 161 17.79 -4.56 26.04
CA PHE A 161 18.09 -3.62 24.95
C PHE A 161 18.33 -2.20 25.47
N ASP A 162 17.55 -1.74 26.46
CA ASP A 162 17.73 -0.41 27.04
C ASP A 162 19.05 -0.29 27.81
N ALA A 163 19.43 -1.36 28.51
CA ALA A 163 20.66 -1.40 29.30
C ALA A 163 21.93 -1.40 28.44
N HIS A 164 21.98 -2.18 27.36
CA HIS A 164 23.21 -2.39 26.58
C HIS A 164 23.06 -2.10 25.08
N GLY A 165 21.87 -2.29 24.52
CA GLY A 165 21.63 -2.27 23.08
C GLY A 165 21.69 -0.89 22.43
N ARG A 166 21.55 0.20 23.19
CA ARG A 166 21.69 1.58 22.66
C ARG A 166 23.15 2.00 22.42
N GLN A 167 24.12 1.34 23.05
CA GLN A 167 25.52 1.76 22.98
C GLN A 167 26.25 1.18 21.77
N ALA A 168 25.80 0.04 21.26
CA ALA A 168 26.41 -0.64 20.13
C ALA A 168 25.50 -0.53 18.89
N PRO A 169 25.91 0.17 17.82
CA PRO A 169 25.17 0.10 16.56
C PRO A 169 25.24 -1.31 15.99
N LEU A 170 24.26 -1.65 15.16
CA LEU A 170 24.30 -2.89 14.39
C LEU A 170 25.57 -2.91 13.53
N PRO A 171 26.30 -4.04 13.48
CA PRO A 171 27.43 -4.17 12.58
C PRO A 171 26.94 -4.08 11.14
N ALA A 172 27.86 -3.77 10.22
CA ALA A 172 27.58 -3.74 8.80
C ALA A 172 27.00 -5.08 8.33
N GLY A 173 25.95 -5.01 7.52
CA GLY A 173 25.19 -6.18 7.11
C GLY A 173 23.78 -5.80 6.65
N ILE A 174 23.13 -6.77 6.01
CA ILE A 174 21.75 -6.63 5.54
C ILE A 174 20.88 -7.56 6.37
N TYR A 175 19.90 -6.95 7.03
CA TYR A 175 19.03 -7.62 7.98
C TYR A 175 17.61 -7.69 7.46
N ASN A 176 17.16 -8.92 7.21
CA ASN A 176 15.75 -9.21 6.98
C ASN A 176 14.99 -9.33 8.31
N LEU A 177 13.66 -9.45 8.26
CA LEU A 177 12.81 -9.54 9.45
C LEU A 177 13.17 -10.75 10.32
N ASP A 178 13.47 -11.89 9.70
CA ASP A 178 13.86 -13.11 10.41
C ASP A 178 15.28 -13.06 10.95
N ASP A 179 16.20 -12.38 10.26
CA ASP A 179 17.57 -12.16 10.75
C ASP A 179 17.57 -11.26 11.98
N LEU A 180 16.73 -10.21 11.97
CA LEU A 180 16.55 -9.34 13.13
C LEU A 180 15.98 -10.10 14.33
N LYS A 181 15.01 -11.02 14.11
CA LYS A 181 14.52 -11.91 15.16
C LYS A 181 15.62 -12.83 15.67
N ALA A 182 16.39 -13.45 14.77
CA ALA A 182 17.47 -14.35 15.15
C ALA A 182 18.54 -13.62 15.97
N LEU A 183 18.88 -12.39 15.58
CA LEU A 183 19.78 -11.52 16.33
C LEU A 183 19.23 -11.18 17.71
N GLY A 184 17.96 -10.77 17.79
CA GLY A 184 17.30 -10.48 19.06
C GLY A 184 17.22 -11.70 19.98
N ARG A 185 17.01 -12.90 19.44
CA ARG A 185 17.06 -14.15 20.22
C ARG A 185 18.46 -14.46 20.73
N ARG A 186 19.50 -14.17 19.95
CA ARG A 186 20.91 -14.45 20.29
C ARG A 186 21.43 -13.51 21.38
N GLN A 187 21.12 -12.22 21.28
CA GLN A 187 21.61 -11.19 22.20
C GLN A 187 20.65 -10.89 23.35
N GLY A 188 19.40 -11.37 23.29
CA GLY A 188 18.37 -11.05 24.26
C GLY A 188 17.69 -9.70 24.03
N TRP A 189 17.85 -9.08 22.86
CA TRP A 189 17.30 -7.75 22.57
C TRP A 189 15.96 -7.79 21.85
N CYS A 190 15.16 -6.75 22.03
CA CYS A 190 13.92 -6.55 21.26
C CYS A 190 14.24 -6.13 19.81
N PRO A 191 13.95 -6.94 18.79
CA PRO A 191 14.28 -6.62 17.40
C PRO A 191 13.54 -5.40 16.87
N TYR A 192 12.32 -5.17 17.36
CA TYR A 192 11.49 -4.04 16.92
C TYR A 192 12.13 -2.70 17.31
N PHE A 193 12.51 -2.54 18.58
CA PHE A 193 13.17 -1.31 19.04
C PHE A 193 14.61 -1.21 18.53
N LEU A 194 15.31 -2.34 18.37
CA LEU A 194 16.62 -2.39 17.74
C LEU A 194 16.58 -1.89 16.30
N ALA A 195 15.63 -2.38 15.49
CA ALA A 195 15.42 -1.92 14.13
C ALA A 195 15.09 -0.43 14.12
N ARG A 196 14.17 0.03 14.99
CA ARG A 196 13.81 1.44 15.07
C ARG A 196 15.01 2.34 15.40
N TYR A 197 15.84 1.96 16.36
CA TYR A 197 17.02 2.70 16.73
C TYR A 197 18.08 2.71 15.61
N SER A 198 18.26 1.58 14.92
CA SER A 198 19.24 1.45 13.85
C SER A 198 18.83 2.16 12.54
N ILE A 199 17.58 2.62 12.41
CA ILE A 199 17.13 3.46 11.29
C ILE A 199 18.02 4.68 11.12
N LEU A 200 18.52 5.30 12.21
CA LEU A 200 19.38 6.48 12.10
C LEU A 200 20.68 6.16 11.37
N HIS A 201 21.27 5.00 11.63
CA HIS A 201 22.57 4.56 11.12
C HIS A 201 22.50 3.82 9.77
N ALA A 202 21.32 3.37 9.35
CA ALA A 202 21.16 2.61 8.11
C ALA A 202 21.38 3.46 6.84
N ASN A 203 21.95 2.87 5.80
CA ASN A 203 22.06 3.49 4.48
C ASN A 203 20.81 3.24 3.63
N VAL A 204 20.23 2.04 3.77
CA VAL A 204 19.00 1.64 3.10
C VAL A 204 18.01 1.13 4.13
N VAL A 205 16.80 1.70 4.13
CA VAL A 205 15.69 1.25 4.96
C VAL A 205 14.53 0.88 4.07
N VAL A 206 14.00 -0.33 4.25
CA VAL A 206 12.86 -0.85 3.48
C VAL A 206 11.66 -1.03 4.42
N TYR A 207 10.57 -0.30 4.19
CA TYR A 207 9.32 -0.43 4.96
C TYR A 207 8.08 -0.15 4.12
N SER A 208 6.90 -0.25 4.74
CA SER A 208 5.63 -0.08 4.01
C SER A 208 5.18 1.38 3.87
N TYR A 209 4.32 1.66 2.89
CA TYR A 209 3.77 3.00 2.62
C TYR A 209 3.17 3.69 3.86
N HIS A 210 2.47 2.93 4.69
CA HIS A 210 1.79 3.47 5.87
C HIS A 210 2.76 4.05 6.90
N TYR A 211 4.02 3.59 6.94
CA TYR A 211 5.03 4.18 7.84
C TYR A 211 5.50 5.57 7.40
N LEU A 212 5.27 5.95 6.14
CA LEU A 212 5.66 7.25 5.61
C LEU A 212 4.49 8.19 5.38
N LEU A 213 3.36 7.66 4.89
CA LEU A 213 2.20 8.45 4.50
C LEU A 213 1.18 8.62 5.63
N ASP A 214 1.08 7.68 6.58
CA ASP A 214 0.18 7.88 7.72
C ASP A 214 0.84 8.87 8.68
N PRO A 215 0.29 10.09 8.86
CA PRO A 215 0.85 11.08 9.78
C PRO A 215 0.98 10.54 11.20
N LYS A 216 0.13 9.59 11.62
CA LYS A 216 0.17 8.97 12.95
C LYS A 216 1.38 8.06 13.16
N ILE A 217 2.01 7.58 12.09
CA ILE A 217 3.14 6.66 12.17
C ILE A 217 4.41 7.36 11.69
N ALA A 218 4.27 8.19 10.65
CA ALA A 218 5.35 8.95 10.04
C ALA A 218 6.07 9.84 11.05
N ASP A 219 5.38 10.52 11.97
CA ASP A 219 6.06 11.37 12.95
C ASP A 219 7.02 10.59 13.88
N LEU A 220 6.77 9.30 14.08
CA LEU A 220 7.57 8.45 14.98
C LEU A 220 8.84 7.91 14.33
N VAL A 221 8.85 7.81 13.01
CA VAL A 221 9.93 7.19 12.22
C VAL A 221 10.64 8.23 11.38
N SER A 222 9.86 9.10 10.72
CA SER A 222 10.39 10.06 9.78
C SER A 222 11.10 11.21 10.48
N LYS A 223 10.67 11.70 11.66
CA LYS A 223 11.21 12.90 12.32
C LYS A 223 12.74 12.90 12.48
N GLU A 224 13.32 11.72 12.66
CA GLU A 224 14.76 11.51 12.83
C GLU A 224 15.52 11.36 11.49
N LEU A 225 14.83 11.28 10.35
CA LEU A 225 15.42 11.11 9.03
C LEU A 225 15.94 12.44 8.46
N ALA A 226 17.12 12.37 7.84
CA ALA A 226 17.80 13.49 7.21
C ALA A 226 17.02 14.03 6.00
N ARG A 227 17.06 15.35 5.79
CA ARG A 227 16.51 16.01 4.58
C ARG A 227 17.17 15.52 3.28
N LYS A 228 18.42 15.04 3.38
CA LYS A 228 19.23 14.47 2.29
C LYS A 228 18.94 12.98 2.03
N ALA A 229 17.67 12.59 2.13
CA ALA A 229 17.24 11.22 1.88
C ALA A 229 16.47 11.16 0.55
N VAL A 230 16.65 10.05 -0.16
CA VAL A 230 15.93 9.72 -1.39
C VAL A 230 14.83 8.73 -1.02
N VAL A 231 13.59 9.05 -1.39
CA VAL A 231 12.44 8.16 -1.17
C VAL A 231 12.05 7.51 -2.48
N VAL A 232 11.86 6.20 -2.46
CA VAL A 232 11.40 5.43 -3.61
C VAL A 232 10.08 4.76 -3.24
N PHE A 233 9.01 5.07 -3.96
CA PHE A 233 7.76 4.32 -3.91
C PHE A 233 7.72 3.30 -5.04
N ASP A 234 7.79 2.02 -4.68
CA ASP A 234 7.68 0.90 -5.61
C ASP A 234 6.27 0.33 -5.62
N GLU A 235 5.75 -0.03 -6.79
CA GLU A 235 4.35 -0.40 -7.04
C GLU A 235 3.32 0.69 -6.66
N ALA A 236 3.68 1.94 -6.92
CA ALA A 236 2.95 3.15 -6.50
C ALA A 236 1.67 3.47 -7.29
N HIS A 237 0.99 2.49 -7.88
CA HIS A 237 -0.24 2.70 -8.64
C HIS A 237 -1.38 3.18 -7.73
N ASN A 238 -1.49 2.70 -6.48
CA ASN A 238 -2.58 3.02 -5.55
C ASN A 238 -2.23 4.08 -4.48
N ILE A 239 -1.25 4.93 -4.75
CA ILE A 239 -0.76 5.92 -3.75
C ILE A 239 -1.86 6.89 -3.31
N ASP A 240 -2.76 7.29 -4.22
CA ASP A 240 -3.90 8.16 -3.95
C ASP A 240 -4.88 7.53 -2.96
N ASN A 241 -5.20 6.25 -3.15
CA ASN A 241 -6.09 5.50 -2.25
C ASN A 241 -5.46 5.36 -0.86
N VAL A 242 -4.16 5.08 -0.78
CA VAL A 242 -3.44 4.98 0.50
C VAL A 242 -3.43 6.31 1.25
N CYS A 243 -3.26 7.43 0.53
CA CYS A 243 -3.35 8.77 1.10
C CYS A 243 -4.76 9.03 1.66
N ILE A 244 -5.80 8.71 0.89
CA ILE A 244 -7.19 8.89 1.31
C ILE A 244 -7.53 8.03 2.54
N ASP A 245 -7.15 6.76 2.51
CA ASP A 245 -7.41 5.81 3.59
C ASP A 245 -6.71 6.24 4.88
N SER A 246 -5.49 6.77 4.82
CA SER A 246 -4.72 7.21 5.99
C SER A 246 -5.38 8.37 6.77
N MET A 247 -6.06 9.25 6.04
CA MET A 247 -6.71 10.46 6.58
C MET A 247 -8.21 10.27 6.82
N SER A 248 -8.82 9.25 6.22
CA SER A 248 -10.24 8.95 6.39
C SER A 248 -10.53 8.25 7.73
N VAL A 249 -11.72 8.48 8.29
CA VAL A 249 -12.17 7.85 9.54
C VAL A 249 -13.61 7.41 9.40
N ASN A 250 -13.87 6.17 9.80
CA ASN A 250 -15.21 5.58 9.79
C ASN A 250 -15.71 5.35 11.22
N LEU A 251 -16.89 5.87 11.53
CA LEU A 251 -17.55 5.73 12.83
C LEU A 251 -18.84 4.92 12.66
N THR A 252 -18.93 3.80 13.36
CA THR A 252 -20.13 2.95 13.36
C THR A 252 -20.88 3.08 14.68
N ARG A 253 -22.18 2.75 14.69
CA ARG A 253 -22.95 2.68 15.95
C ARG A 253 -22.29 1.79 17.00
N ARG A 254 -21.77 0.62 16.60
CA ARG A 254 -21.04 -0.30 17.49
C ARG A 254 -19.81 0.36 18.12
N THR A 255 -19.07 1.15 17.34
CA THR A 255 -17.94 1.93 17.84
C THR A 255 -18.40 2.91 18.92
N LEU A 256 -19.47 3.67 18.67
CA LEU A 256 -19.99 4.67 19.61
C LEU A 256 -20.56 4.06 20.90
N ASP A 257 -21.16 2.86 20.83
CA ASP A 257 -21.65 2.16 22.01
C ASP A 257 -20.49 1.62 22.87
N ARG A 258 -19.40 1.15 22.24
CA ARG A 258 -18.16 0.85 22.97
C ARG A 258 -17.51 2.10 23.56
N CYS A 259 -17.53 3.23 22.87
CA CYS A 259 -17.05 4.51 23.42
C CYS A 259 -17.79 4.90 24.71
N GLN A 260 -19.09 4.66 24.77
CA GLN A 260 -19.89 4.94 25.98
C GLN A 260 -19.40 4.10 27.16
N GLY A 261 -19.22 2.79 26.97
CA GLY A 261 -18.66 1.90 28.00
C GLY A 261 -17.26 2.33 28.43
N ASN A 262 -16.41 2.70 27.47
CA ASN A 262 -15.06 3.20 27.76
C ASN A 262 -15.07 4.50 28.59
N LEU A 263 -16.00 5.41 28.31
CA LEU A 263 -16.14 6.65 29.10
C LEU A 263 -16.59 6.38 30.53
N GLU A 264 -17.47 5.39 30.74
CA GLU A 264 -17.90 4.98 32.08
C GLU A 264 -16.78 4.31 32.86
N THR A 265 -16.00 3.43 32.22
CA THR A 265 -14.79 2.85 32.80
C THR A 265 -13.78 3.93 33.16
N LEU A 266 -13.52 4.88 32.24
CA LEU A 266 -12.58 5.97 32.45
C LEU A 266 -13.04 6.89 33.60
N GLN A 267 -14.35 7.16 33.70
CA GLN A 267 -14.92 7.94 34.79
C GLN A 267 -14.72 7.25 36.15
N LYS A 268 -14.93 5.93 36.25
CA LYS A 268 -14.67 5.16 37.47
C LYS A 268 -13.18 5.20 37.85
N THR A 269 -12.29 5.06 36.87
CA THR A 269 -10.84 5.12 37.10
C THR A 269 -10.40 6.50 37.57
N VAL A 270 -10.95 7.58 37.01
CA VAL A 270 -10.67 8.96 37.46
C VAL A 270 -11.15 9.19 38.89
N LEU A 271 -12.31 8.65 39.28
CA LEU A 271 -12.78 8.75 40.67
C LEU A 271 -11.85 8.01 41.63
N ARG A 272 -11.45 6.77 41.27
CA ARG A 272 -10.53 5.97 42.10
C ARG A 272 -9.16 6.64 42.26
N ILE A 273 -8.57 7.18 41.20
CA ILE A 273 -7.25 7.82 41.28
C ILE A 273 -7.33 9.15 42.06
N LYS A 274 -8.46 9.86 42.00
CA LYS A 274 -8.67 11.08 42.79
C LYS A 274 -8.67 10.79 44.30
N GLU A 275 -9.20 9.63 44.69
CA GLU A 275 -9.15 9.16 46.09
C GLU A 275 -7.76 8.65 46.49
N THR A 276 -7.00 8.08 45.54
CA THR A 276 -5.72 7.41 45.82
C THR A 276 -4.53 8.36 45.75
N ASP A 277 -4.44 9.21 44.72
CA ASP A 277 -3.28 10.06 44.43
C ASP A 277 -3.67 11.34 43.66
N GLU A 278 -4.05 12.37 44.42
CA GLU A 278 -4.41 13.69 43.85
C GLU A 278 -3.18 14.45 43.30
N GLN A 279 -1.97 14.13 43.77
CA GLN A 279 -0.76 14.87 43.40
C GLN A 279 -0.44 14.71 41.92
N ARG A 280 -0.61 13.50 41.37
CA ARG A 280 -0.42 13.22 39.93
C ARG A 280 -1.31 14.06 39.03
N LEU A 281 -2.59 14.23 39.40
CA LEU A 281 -3.53 15.04 38.63
C LEU A 281 -3.17 16.53 38.69
N ARG A 282 -2.66 17.01 39.84
CA ARG A 282 -2.17 18.38 39.99
C ARG A 282 -0.89 18.62 39.17
N ASP A 283 -0.02 17.63 39.08
CA ASP A 283 1.20 17.70 38.25
C ASP A 283 0.86 17.68 36.76
N GLU A 284 -0.12 16.87 36.34
CA GLU A 284 -0.64 16.94 34.97
C GLU A 284 -1.19 18.33 34.66
N TYR A 285 -1.98 18.92 35.56
CA TYR A 285 -2.51 20.26 35.38
C TYR A 285 -1.40 21.30 35.20
N ARG A 286 -0.33 21.25 36.00
CA ARG A 286 0.82 22.17 35.84
C ARG A 286 1.51 21.99 34.49
N ARG A 287 1.78 20.75 34.07
CA ARG A 287 2.38 20.45 32.75
C ARG A 287 1.54 20.99 31.58
N LEU A 288 0.21 20.89 31.69
CA LEU A 288 -0.71 21.43 30.68
C LEU A 288 -0.74 22.97 30.64
N VAL A 289 -0.39 23.64 31.73
CA VAL A 289 -0.33 25.10 31.86
C VAL A 289 1.01 25.67 31.39
N GLU A 290 2.12 25.01 31.74
CA GLU A 290 3.49 25.41 31.36
C GLU A 290 3.76 25.21 29.86
N GLY A 291 2.98 24.33 29.22
CA GLY A 291 3.01 24.10 27.78
C GLY A 291 3.47 22.69 27.43
N LEU A 292 2.90 22.12 26.37
CA LEU A 292 3.07 20.71 26.01
C LEU A 292 4.49 20.33 25.55
N ARG A 293 5.36 21.30 25.25
CA ARG A 293 6.63 21.09 24.54
C ARG A 293 7.76 20.55 25.42
N GLU A 294 7.84 20.98 26.68
CA GLU A 294 8.88 20.49 27.61
C GLU A 294 8.58 19.06 28.10
N ALA A 295 7.31 18.69 28.23
CA ALA A 295 6.89 17.35 28.64
C ALA A 295 7.07 16.29 27.54
N SER A 296 6.97 16.64 26.25
CA SER A 296 7.20 15.69 25.16
C SER A 296 8.68 15.44 24.87
N ALA A 297 9.55 16.44 25.10
CA ALA A 297 10.99 16.33 24.87
C ALA A 297 11.70 15.49 25.95
N ALA A 298 11.16 15.43 27.17
CA ALA A 298 11.81 14.73 28.29
C ALA A 298 11.54 13.21 28.35
N ARG A 299 10.69 12.63 27.48
CA ARG A 299 10.28 11.21 27.56
C ARG A 299 10.12 10.58 26.18
N GLU A 300 11.21 10.58 25.42
CA GLU A 300 11.32 10.09 24.03
C GLU A 300 10.98 8.60 23.85
N THR A 301 11.09 7.78 24.90
CA THR A 301 10.92 6.32 24.80
C THR A 301 9.47 5.85 24.66
N ASP A 302 8.51 6.65 25.14
CA ASP A 302 7.08 6.27 25.24
C ASP A 302 6.19 7.01 24.24
N ALA A 303 6.78 7.54 23.17
CA ALA A 303 6.04 8.10 22.05
C ALA A 303 5.35 6.98 21.23
N HIS A 304 4.38 6.27 21.82
CA HIS A 304 3.67 5.15 21.18
C HIS A 304 2.26 5.47 20.68
N LEU A 305 1.82 6.71 20.82
CA LEU A 305 0.51 7.17 20.33
C LEU A 305 0.71 8.49 19.61
N ALA A 306 1.21 8.52 18.38
CA ALA A 306 1.42 9.81 17.73
C ALA A 306 0.11 10.60 17.60
N ASN A 307 0.25 11.92 17.72
CA ASN A 307 -0.81 12.87 17.49
C ASN A 307 -1.18 12.85 16.00
N PRO A 308 -2.45 12.72 15.62
CA PRO A 308 -2.83 12.78 14.23
C PRO A 308 -2.80 14.23 13.77
N VAL A 309 -1.89 14.53 12.85
CA VAL A 309 -2.18 15.47 11.76
C VAL A 309 -2.35 16.94 12.14
N LEU A 310 -1.70 17.38 13.21
CA LEU A 310 -1.57 18.81 13.50
C LEU A 310 -0.27 19.33 12.88
N PRO A 311 -0.30 20.42 12.08
CA PRO A 311 0.91 21.14 11.73
C PRO A 311 1.74 21.44 12.99
N ASP A 312 3.08 21.35 12.89
CA ASP A 312 4.02 21.59 14.00
C ASP A 312 3.79 22.94 14.71
N GLU A 313 3.16 23.90 14.04
CA GLU A 313 2.80 25.21 14.58
C GLU A 313 1.69 25.16 15.64
N VAL A 314 0.79 24.17 15.57
CA VAL A 314 -0.34 24.02 16.49
C VAL A 314 0.09 23.43 17.82
N LEU A 315 1.11 22.57 17.79
CA LEU A 315 1.69 21.94 18.97
C LEU A 315 2.36 22.96 19.91
N LYS A 316 2.54 24.21 19.46
CA LYS A 316 3.13 25.30 20.25
C LYS A 316 2.10 26.05 21.10
N GLU A 317 0.81 25.84 20.88
CA GLU A 317 -0.24 26.53 21.63
C GLU A 317 -0.57 25.81 22.94
N ALA A 318 -0.81 26.59 24.00
CA ALA A 318 -1.27 26.07 25.28
C ALA A 318 -2.68 25.47 25.18
N VAL A 319 -2.90 24.36 25.89
CA VAL A 319 -4.19 23.67 25.92
C VAL A 319 -5.26 24.60 26.53
N PRO A 320 -6.44 24.73 25.88
CA PRO A 320 -7.53 25.56 26.38
C PRO A 320 -7.94 25.22 27.81
N GLY A 321 -8.19 26.25 28.63
CA GLY A 321 -8.56 26.12 30.06
C GLY A 321 -9.78 25.22 30.32
N SER A 322 -10.70 25.13 29.36
CA SER A 322 -11.94 24.35 29.46
C SER A 322 -11.74 22.83 29.52
N ILE A 323 -10.61 22.30 29.03
CA ILE A 323 -10.32 20.85 28.96
C ILE A 323 -9.16 20.42 29.86
N ARG A 324 -8.67 21.31 30.75
CA ARG A 324 -7.54 20.99 31.63
C ARG A 324 -7.89 19.95 32.69
N THR A 325 -9.03 20.09 33.36
CA THR A 325 -9.47 19.12 34.38
C THR A 325 -10.04 17.87 33.72
N ALA A 326 -9.67 16.69 34.23
CA ALA A 326 -10.10 15.41 33.69
C ALA A 326 -11.64 15.27 33.69
N GLU A 327 -12.32 15.71 34.74
CA GLU A 327 -13.79 15.65 34.84
C GLU A 327 -14.48 16.49 33.75
N HIS A 328 -14.01 17.71 33.49
CA HIS A 328 -14.55 18.54 32.41
C HIS A 328 -14.26 17.94 31.05
N PHE A 329 -13.11 17.30 30.87
CA PHE A 329 -12.77 16.61 29.63
C PHE A 329 -13.64 15.37 29.38
N LEU A 330 -13.95 14.58 30.41
CA LEU A 330 -14.91 13.48 30.30
C LEU A 330 -16.31 13.99 29.96
N GLY A 331 -16.74 15.09 30.59
CA GLY A 331 -17.99 15.78 30.24
C GLY A 331 -18.01 16.27 28.79
N PHE A 332 -16.88 16.80 28.30
CA PHE A 332 -16.69 17.22 26.92
C PHE A 332 -16.80 16.04 25.95
N LEU A 333 -16.13 14.92 26.21
CA LEU A 333 -16.19 13.73 25.38
C LEU A 333 -17.60 13.11 25.37
N ARG A 334 -18.29 13.12 26.51
CA ARG A 334 -19.68 12.66 26.61
C ARG A 334 -20.63 13.51 25.74
N ARG A 335 -20.48 14.83 25.79
CA ARG A 335 -21.24 15.76 24.93
C ARG A 335 -20.97 15.52 23.45
N LEU A 336 -19.71 15.35 23.08
CA LEU A 336 -19.30 15.05 21.71
C LEU A 336 -19.87 13.69 21.24
N LEU A 337 -19.77 12.65 22.07
CA LEU A 337 -20.28 11.31 21.78
C LEU A 337 -21.79 11.34 21.54
N GLU A 338 -22.56 11.97 22.43
CA GLU A 338 -24.01 12.06 22.28
C GLU A 338 -24.42 12.87 21.05
N PHE A 339 -23.67 13.91 20.69
CA PHE A 339 -23.90 14.64 19.45
C PHE A 339 -23.71 13.77 18.21
N VAL A 340 -22.61 13.03 18.14
CA VAL A 340 -22.32 12.13 17.02
C VAL A 340 -23.35 11.00 16.96
N LYS A 341 -23.74 10.42 18.12
CA LYS A 341 -24.83 9.43 18.19
C LYS A 341 -26.15 10.00 17.70
N TRP A 342 -26.50 11.22 18.10
CA TRP A 342 -27.72 11.89 17.66
C TRP A 342 -27.69 12.17 16.15
N ARG A 343 -26.55 12.59 15.60
CA ARG A 343 -26.37 12.78 14.15
C ARG A 343 -26.49 11.46 13.37
N LEU A 344 -26.01 10.36 13.95
CA LEU A 344 -26.09 9.03 13.34
C LEU A 344 -27.51 8.43 13.36
N ARG A 345 -28.48 9.05 14.05
CA ARG A 345 -29.89 8.61 14.05
C ARG A 345 -30.69 9.09 12.82
N VAL A 346 -30.11 9.94 11.98
CA VAL A 346 -30.79 10.42 10.76
C VAL A 346 -31.01 9.23 9.82
N GLN A 347 -32.24 9.08 9.30
CA GLN A 347 -32.65 7.92 8.48
C GLN A 347 -32.48 8.11 6.96
N HIS A 348 -32.02 9.29 6.52
CA HIS A 348 -31.66 9.55 5.14
C HIS A 348 -30.16 9.84 5.03
N VAL A 349 -29.60 9.66 3.84
CA VAL A 349 -28.19 9.94 3.56
C VAL A 349 -27.97 11.45 3.64
N VAL A 350 -26.94 11.88 4.38
CA VAL A 350 -26.58 13.30 4.53
C VAL A 350 -25.12 13.49 4.12
N GLN A 351 -24.87 14.49 3.28
CA GLN A 351 -23.53 14.96 2.93
C GLN A 351 -23.34 16.38 3.50
N GLU A 352 -22.31 16.57 4.31
CA GLU A 352 -21.98 17.85 4.94
C GLU A 352 -20.49 18.17 4.77
N SER A 353 -20.18 19.47 4.69
CA SER A 353 -18.79 19.92 4.81
C SER A 353 -18.37 19.99 6.29
N PRO A 354 -17.09 19.79 6.63
CA PRO A 354 -16.61 19.88 8.02
C PRO A 354 -16.97 21.22 8.72
N PRO A 355 -16.92 22.39 8.05
CA PRO A 355 -17.37 23.65 8.65
C PRO A 355 -18.86 23.67 9.02
N ALA A 356 -19.73 23.08 8.19
CA ALA A 356 -21.16 22.99 8.47
C ALA A 356 -21.42 22.12 9.71
N PHE A 357 -20.71 20.99 9.80
CA PHE A 357 -20.76 20.11 10.96
C PHE A 357 -20.28 20.83 12.24
N LEU A 358 -19.15 21.54 12.17
CA LEU A 358 -18.62 22.34 13.28
C LEU A 358 -19.59 23.44 13.74
N SER A 359 -20.23 24.14 12.80
CA SER A 359 -21.23 25.16 13.12
C SER A 359 -22.42 24.55 13.87
N SER A 360 -22.94 23.42 13.39
CA SER A 360 -24.01 22.71 14.09
C SER A 360 -23.60 22.23 15.47
N LEU A 361 -22.36 21.78 15.62
CA LEU A 361 -21.82 21.28 16.89
C LEU A 361 -21.67 22.42 17.90
N ALA A 362 -21.22 23.59 17.47
CA ALA A 362 -21.15 24.79 18.28
C ALA A 362 -22.54 25.29 18.71
N GLN A 363 -23.53 25.30 17.80
CA GLN A 363 -24.88 25.78 18.09
C GLN A 363 -25.66 24.89 19.07
N ARG A 364 -25.57 23.55 18.92
CA ARG A 364 -26.40 22.62 19.71
C ARG A 364 -25.75 22.17 21.01
N VAL A 365 -24.43 22.04 21.03
CA VAL A 365 -23.67 21.40 22.13
C VAL A 365 -22.69 22.37 22.79
N CYS A 366 -22.56 23.59 22.26
CA CYS A 366 -21.68 24.63 22.78
C CYS A 366 -20.20 24.21 22.85
N ILE A 367 -19.76 23.35 21.92
CA ILE A 367 -18.34 22.99 21.78
C ILE A 367 -17.71 23.86 20.68
N GLN A 368 -16.66 24.58 21.04
CA GLN A 368 -15.91 25.42 20.12
C GLN A 368 -14.85 24.62 19.33
N ARG A 369 -14.40 25.19 18.21
CA ARG A 369 -13.38 24.59 17.34
C ARG A 369 -12.03 24.35 18.05
N LYS A 370 -11.58 25.31 18.86
CA LYS A 370 -10.23 25.25 19.48
C LYS A 370 -10.07 24.09 20.47
N PRO A 371 -10.98 23.85 21.45
CA PRO A 371 -10.91 22.66 22.31
C PRO A 371 -10.98 21.33 21.55
N LEU A 372 -11.74 21.27 20.45
CA LEU A 372 -11.89 20.07 19.64
C LEU A 372 -10.57 19.65 18.95
N ARG A 373 -9.72 20.62 18.64
CA ARG A 373 -8.40 20.42 18.03
C ARG A 373 -7.39 19.71 18.94
N PHE A 374 -7.48 19.94 20.25
CA PHE A 374 -6.58 19.33 21.23
C PHE A 374 -7.14 18.02 21.82
N CYS A 375 -8.23 17.48 21.25
CA CYS A 375 -8.93 16.34 21.81
C CYS A 375 -8.08 15.05 21.83
N ALA A 376 -7.37 14.76 20.74
CA ALA A 376 -6.50 13.57 20.65
C ALA A 376 -5.36 13.65 21.68
N GLU A 377 -4.65 14.78 21.74
CA GLU A 377 -3.56 15.00 22.69
C GLU A 377 -4.02 14.96 24.15
N ARG A 378 -5.16 15.60 24.45
CA ARG A 378 -5.68 15.60 25.82
C ARG A 378 -6.05 14.19 26.26
N LEU A 379 -6.67 13.40 25.40
CA LEU A 379 -7.00 12.01 25.68
C LEU A 379 -5.72 11.19 25.90
N ARG A 380 -4.71 11.36 25.06
CA ARG A 380 -3.42 10.68 25.20
C ARG A 380 -2.75 10.98 26.55
N SER A 381 -2.65 12.27 26.92
CA SER A 381 -2.10 12.69 28.21
C SER A 381 -2.87 12.07 29.38
N LEU A 382 -4.20 12.03 29.28
CA LEU A 382 -5.05 11.47 30.32
C LEU A 382 -4.86 9.95 30.45
N LEU A 383 -4.86 9.20 29.34
CA LEU A 383 -4.66 7.75 29.37
C LEU A 383 -3.30 7.38 29.96
N HIS A 384 -2.25 8.14 29.63
CA HIS A 384 -0.92 7.96 30.21
C HIS A 384 -0.91 8.27 31.72
N THR A 385 -1.54 9.38 32.14
CA THR A 385 -1.61 9.77 33.56
C THR A 385 -2.39 8.75 34.41
N LEU A 386 -3.37 8.07 33.82
CA LEU A 386 -4.18 7.05 34.48
C LEU A 386 -3.54 5.65 34.50
N GLU A 387 -2.34 5.48 33.94
CA GLU A 387 -1.57 4.21 33.95
C GLU A 387 -2.38 3.00 33.45
N ILE A 388 -3.20 3.21 32.42
CA ILE A 388 -4.07 2.16 31.87
C ILE A 388 -3.21 1.16 31.08
N ALA A 389 -3.16 -0.09 31.55
CA ALA A 389 -2.30 -1.13 30.99
C ALA A 389 -2.66 -1.54 29.55
N ASP A 390 -3.95 -1.60 29.19
CA ASP A 390 -4.39 -2.03 27.86
C ASP A 390 -5.08 -0.90 27.08
N LEU A 391 -4.44 -0.45 26.01
CA LEU A 391 -4.94 0.59 25.11
C LEU A 391 -5.92 0.04 24.06
N ALA A 392 -5.93 -1.27 23.82
CA ALA A 392 -6.77 -1.88 22.78
C ALA A 392 -8.26 -1.65 23.10
N ASP A 393 -8.63 -1.76 24.37
CA ASP A 393 -9.97 -1.50 24.89
C ASP A 393 -10.43 -0.06 24.59
N PHE A 394 -9.51 0.90 24.70
CA PHE A 394 -9.79 2.33 24.47
C PHE A 394 -9.72 2.75 23.00
N SER A 395 -9.44 1.82 22.07
CA SER A 395 -9.33 2.13 20.63
C SER A 395 -10.55 2.85 20.02
N PRO A 396 -11.83 2.56 20.40
CA PRO A 396 -12.97 3.33 19.91
C PRO A 396 -12.95 4.79 20.36
N LEU A 397 -12.53 5.05 21.59
CA LEU A 397 -12.49 6.39 22.17
C LEU A 397 -11.37 7.22 21.53
N THR A 398 -10.20 6.60 21.31
CA THR A 398 -9.10 7.20 20.54
C THR A 398 -9.54 7.53 19.11
N LEU A 399 -10.31 6.64 18.46
CA LEU A 399 -10.84 6.90 17.12
C LEU A 399 -11.78 8.11 17.09
N LEU A 400 -12.65 8.26 18.10
CA LEU A 400 -13.53 9.42 18.23
C LEU A 400 -12.75 10.72 18.46
N ALA A 401 -11.70 10.69 19.30
CA ALA A 401 -10.85 11.85 19.55
C ALA A 401 -10.01 12.25 18.32
N ASN A 402 -9.57 11.27 17.53
CA ASN A 402 -8.89 11.50 16.26
C ASN A 402 -9.84 12.13 15.24
N PHE A 403 -11.06 11.62 15.12
CA PHE A 403 -12.11 12.22 14.29
C PHE A 403 -12.37 13.69 14.68
N ALA A 404 -12.52 13.98 15.98
CA ALA A 404 -12.69 15.34 16.47
C ALA A 404 -11.55 16.28 16.03
N THR A 405 -10.32 15.81 16.17
CA THR A 405 -9.12 16.56 15.79
C THR A 405 -9.09 16.86 14.30
N LEU A 406 -9.40 15.86 13.47
CA LEU A 406 -9.43 16.00 12.01
C LEU A 406 -10.51 16.98 11.54
N VAL A 407 -11.75 16.83 12.04
CA VAL A 407 -12.88 17.71 11.70
C VAL A 407 -12.60 19.16 12.08
N SER A 408 -11.88 19.39 13.17
CA SER A 408 -11.50 20.74 13.62
C SER A 408 -10.34 21.36 12.81
N THR A 409 -9.49 20.54 12.20
CA THR A 409 -8.26 20.97 11.56
C THR A 409 -8.47 21.19 10.06
N TYR A 410 -9.02 20.19 9.36
CA TYR A 410 -9.16 20.22 7.92
C TYR A 410 -10.57 20.61 7.50
N ALA A 411 -10.67 21.76 6.82
CA ALA A 411 -11.93 22.27 6.28
C ALA A 411 -12.06 22.05 4.77
N LYS A 412 -10.96 22.14 4.02
CA LYS A 412 -10.91 21.98 2.56
C LYS A 412 -10.49 20.56 2.21
N GLY A 413 -11.10 19.95 1.19
CA GLY A 413 -10.73 18.62 0.68
C GLY A 413 -11.28 17.44 1.49
N PHE A 414 -12.15 17.68 2.47
CA PHE A 414 -12.80 16.64 3.27
C PHE A 414 -14.32 16.79 3.20
N THR A 415 -15.01 15.67 3.31
CA THR A 415 -16.48 15.63 3.42
C THR A 415 -16.90 14.66 4.51
N ILE A 416 -18.00 14.98 5.17
CA ILE A 416 -18.68 14.08 6.09
C ILE A 416 -19.88 13.49 5.35
N ILE A 417 -19.94 12.17 5.26
CA ILE A 417 -21.06 11.44 4.65
C ILE A 417 -21.64 10.54 5.72
N ILE A 418 -22.95 10.64 5.95
CA ILE A 418 -23.69 9.81 6.89
C ILE A 418 -24.61 8.90 6.09
N GLU A 419 -24.37 7.59 6.18
CA GLU A 419 -25.17 6.56 5.52
C GLU A 419 -25.92 5.76 6.58
N PRO A 420 -27.26 5.79 6.60
CA PRO A 420 -28.04 5.09 7.62
C PRO A 420 -28.17 3.59 7.38
N PHE A 421 -28.04 3.19 6.12
CA PHE A 421 -28.11 1.82 5.64
C PHE A 421 -26.88 1.55 4.80
N ASP A 422 -26.40 0.30 4.83
CA ASP A 422 -25.36 -0.16 3.91
C ASP A 422 -25.99 -0.35 2.52
N ASP A 423 -25.27 0.00 1.45
CA ASP A 423 -25.72 -0.13 0.06
C ASP A 423 -26.17 -1.57 -0.25
N ARG A 424 -25.54 -2.57 0.38
CA ARG A 424 -25.87 -4.00 0.19
C ARG A 424 -27.13 -4.44 0.93
N THR A 425 -27.50 -3.76 2.02
CA THR A 425 -28.64 -4.13 2.87
C THR A 425 -29.47 -2.89 3.22
N PRO A 426 -30.28 -2.37 2.26
CA PRO A 426 -31.02 -1.13 2.43
C PRO A 426 -32.03 -1.16 3.59
N THR A 427 -32.47 -2.36 4.00
CA THR A 427 -33.48 -2.55 5.06
C THR A 427 -32.87 -2.70 6.45
N ILE A 428 -31.57 -3.01 6.56
CA ILE A 428 -30.90 -3.22 7.86
C ILE A 428 -30.25 -1.90 8.28
N ALA A 429 -30.75 -1.32 9.36
CA ALA A 429 -30.20 -0.09 9.92
C ALA A 429 -28.80 -0.33 10.51
N ASN A 430 -27.78 -0.08 9.69
CA ASN A 430 -26.36 -0.08 10.07
C ASN A 430 -25.77 1.29 9.77
N PRO A 431 -26.06 2.30 10.61
CA PRO A 431 -25.66 3.64 10.29
C PRO A 431 -24.15 3.82 10.50
N ILE A 432 -23.51 4.40 9.50
CA ILE A 432 -22.08 4.68 9.44
C ILE A 432 -21.85 6.14 9.07
N LEU A 433 -20.86 6.75 9.72
CA LEU A 433 -20.38 8.08 9.41
C LEU A 433 -18.97 7.96 8.83
N HIS A 434 -18.83 8.43 7.60
CA HIS A 434 -17.57 8.52 6.87
C HIS A 434 -17.06 9.95 6.92
N PHE A 435 -15.94 10.16 7.60
CA PHE A 435 -15.11 11.34 7.41
C PHE A 435 -14.10 11.01 6.33
N SER A 436 -14.40 11.36 5.08
CA SER A 436 -13.60 10.95 3.93
C SER A 436 -12.77 12.11 3.40
N CYS A 437 -11.48 11.84 3.22
CA CYS A 437 -10.56 12.71 2.51
C CYS A 437 -10.75 12.54 1.00
N MET A 438 -10.89 13.64 0.27
CA MET A 438 -10.97 13.65 -1.19
C MET A 438 -9.67 14.09 -1.84
N ASP A 439 -8.79 14.72 -1.07
CA ASP A 439 -7.55 15.30 -1.54
C ASP A 439 -6.34 14.44 -1.15
N ALA A 440 -5.78 13.72 -2.12
CA ALA A 440 -4.61 12.88 -1.88
C ALA A 440 -3.34 13.71 -1.62
N SER A 441 -3.26 14.96 -2.12
CA SER A 441 -2.09 15.82 -1.97
C SER A 441 -1.78 16.14 -0.50
N LEU A 442 -2.81 16.21 0.36
CA LEU A 442 -2.65 16.60 1.76
C LEU A 442 -1.79 15.63 2.58
N ALA A 443 -1.86 14.32 2.29
CA ALA A 443 -1.07 13.33 2.99
C ALA A 443 0.39 13.27 2.49
N ILE A 444 0.61 13.49 1.19
CA ILE A 444 1.94 13.37 0.59
C ILE A 444 2.74 14.68 0.56
N LYS A 445 2.08 15.83 0.72
CA LYS A 445 2.71 17.14 0.74
C LYS A 445 3.91 17.24 1.72
N PRO A 446 3.83 16.75 2.97
CA PRO A 446 4.99 16.76 3.88
C PRO A 446 6.16 15.91 3.38
N VAL A 447 5.88 14.86 2.60
CA VAL A 447 6.92 13.99 2.02
C VAL A 447 7.67 14.76 0.94
N PHE A 448 6.97 15.44 0.03
CA PHE A 448 7.59 16.28 -1.00
C PHE A 448 8.35 17.47 -0.43
N GLU A 449 7.84 18.12 0.63
CA GLU A 449 8.53 19.26 1.27
C GLU A 449 9.78 18.85 2.06
N ARG A 450 9.80 17.62 2.60
CA ARG A 450 10.88 17.16 3.49
C ARG A 450 12.05 16.51 2.77
N PHE A 451 11.76 15.68 1.78
CA PHE A 451 12.76 14.83 1.13
C PHE A 451 13.30 15.48 -0.14
N GLN A 452 14.58 15.26 -0.41
CA GLN A 452 15.28 15.86 -1.55
C GLN A 452 14.70 15.39 -2.90
N SER A 453 14.54 14.09 -3.07
CA SER A 453 13.92 13.51 -4.26
C SER A 453 13.03 12.34 -3.87
N VAL A 454 11.88 12.28 -4.55
CA VAL A 454 10.86 11.26 -4.36
C VAL A 454 10.61 10.65 -5.73
N ILE A 455 10.88 9.35 -5.85
CA ILE A 455 10.77 8.60 -7.09
C ILE A 455 9.54 7.71 -6.98
N ILE A 456 8.52 8.00 -7.79
CA ILE A 456 7.31 7.19 -7.91
C ILE A 456 7.50 6.26 -9.08
N THR A 457 7.41 4.96 -8.84
CA THR A 457 7.63 4.00 -9.90
C THR A 457 6.76 2.75 -9.77
N SER A 458 6.24 2.25 -10.89
CA SER A 458 5.49 0.99 -11.03
C SER A 458 5.45 0.59 -12.51
N GLY A 459 5.12 -0.66 -12.79
CA GLY A 459 5.05 -1.16 -14.18
C GLY A 459 3.76 -0.87 -14.92
N THR A 460 2.78 -0.26 -14.27
CA THR A 460 1.44 -0.03 -14.84
C THR A 460 0.91 1.40 -14.59
N LEU A 461 1.81 2.38 -14.47
CA LEU A 461 1.44 3.79 -14.30
C LEU A 461 0.99 4.41 -15.62
N SER A 462 -0.27 4.22 -16.00
CA SER A 462 -0.83 4.83 -17.22
C SER A 462 -2.20 5.47 -16.99
N PRO A 463 -2.44 6.70 -17.51
CA PRO A 463 -1.46 7.65 -18.07
C PRO A 463 -0.69 8.41 -16.97
N LEU A 464 0.55 8.81 -17.26
CA LEU A 464 1.43 9.49 -16.31
C LEU A 464 0.94 10.90 -15.92
N ASP A 465 0.28 11.61 -16.84
CA ASP A 465 -0.18 13.00 -16.66
C ASP A 465 -1.15 13.22 -15.50
N ILE A 466 -1.81 12.16 -15.04
CA ILE A 466 -2.82 12.23 -13.98
C ILE A 466 -2.16 12.29 -12.60
N TYR A 467 -1.01 11.65 -12.40
CA TYR A 467 -0.37 11.61 -11.07
C TYR A 467 0.10 12.98 -10.58
N PRO A 468 0.80 13.82 -11.37
CA PRO A 468 1.15 15.18 -10.99
C PRO A 468 -0.08 16.02 -10.62
N LYS A 469 -1.18 15.87 -11.37
CA LYS A 469 -2.43 16.61 -11.14
C LYS A 469 -3.13 16.23 -9.84
N ILE A 470 -3.14 14.94 -9.48
CA ILE A 470 -3.83 14.44 -8.28
C ILE A 470 -3.00 14.69 -7.01
N LEU A 471 -1.69 14.54 -7.10
CA LEU A 471 -0.78 14.62 -5.95
C LEU A 471 -0.19 16.02 -5.74
N ASP A 472 -0.51 16.98 -6.63
CA ASP A 472 -0.07 18.38 -6.60
C ASP A 472 1.46 18.53 -6.51
N PHE A 473 2.18 17.88 -7.44
CA PHE A 473 3.64 17.98 -7.53
C PHE A 473 4.11 18.09 -8.97
N HIS A 474 5.31 18.65 -9.15
CA HIS A 474 5.94 18.86 -10.45
C HIS A 474 7.19 17.99 -10.54
N PRO A 475 7.15 16.86 -11.28
CA PRO A 475 8.33 16.03 -11.48
C PRO A 475 9.31 16.68 -12.46
N VAL A 476 10.60 16.37 -12.29
CA VAL A 476 11.66 16.70 -13.25
C VAL A 476 11.62 15.76 -14.45
N THR A 477 11.38 14.47 -14.20
CA THR A 477 11.25 13.46 -15.25
C THR A 477 9.90 12.76 -15.16
N MET A 478 9.22 12.65 -16.28
CA MET A 478 8.10 11.73 -16.47
C MET A 478 8.46 10.83 -17.64
N ALA A 479 8.89 9.61 -17.34
CA ALA A 479 9.39 8.70 -18.36
C ALA A 479 8.58 7.40 -18.39
N THR A 480 8.22 6.97 -19.60
CA THR A 480 7.70 5.64 -19.88
C THR A 480 8.75 4.86 -20.68
N PHE A 481 9.03 3.63 -20.24
CA PHE A 481 9.95 2.74 -20.92
C PHE A 481 9.18 1.68 -21.73
N THR A 482 9.48 1.60 -23.01
CA THR A 482 8.96 0.57 -23.90
C THR A 482 9.70 -0.75 -23.67
N MET A 483 8.99 -1.88 -23.69
CA MET A 483 9.61 -3.20 -23.55
C MET A 483 10.17 -3.67 -24.89
N THR A 484 11.49 -3.67 -25.03
CA THR A 484 12.21 -4.20 -26.19
C THR A 484 12.31 -5.72 -26.08
N LEU A 485 11.64 -6.40 -27.00
CA LEU A 485 11.54 -7.85 -27.03
C LEU A 485 12.22 -8.42 -28.28
N ALA A 486 13.06 -9.45 -28.10
CA ALA A 486 13.56 -10.26 -29.21
C ALA A 486 12.50 -11.26 -29.71
N ARG A 487 11.56 -11.62 -28.84
CA ARG A 487 10.43 -12.52 -29.10
C ARG A 487 9.18 -11.93 -28.50
N VAL A 488 8.04 -12.04 -29.18
CA VAL A 488 6.76 -11.53 -28.68
C VAL A 488 6.30 -12.36 -27.47
N CYS A 489 6.76 -11.98 -26.27
CA CYS A 489 6.49 -12.69 -25.03
C CYS A 489 5.06 -12.49 -24.51
N LEU A 490 4.33 -11.53 -25.06
CA LEU A 490 2.98 -11.20 -24.62
C LEU A 490 2.03 -11.02 -25.79
N CYS A 491 0.82 -11.51 -25.61
CA CYS A 491 -0.23 -11.40 -26.62
C CYS A 491 -1.50 -10.86 -25.93
N PRO A 492 -1.71 -9.53 -25.95
CA PRO A 492 -2.95 -8.94 -25.50
C PRO A 492 -3.99 -9.09 -26.60
N MET A 493 -5.16 -9.56 -26.21
CA MET A 493 -6.31 -9.68 -27.11
C MET A 493 -7.57 -9.23 -26.40
N ILE A 494 -8.47 -8.61 -27.16
CA ILE A 494 -9.76 -8.15 -26.67
C ILE A 494 -10.83 -9.06 -27.28
N ILE A 495 -11.44 -9.89 -26.44
CA ILE A 495 -12.55 -10.77 -26.83
C ILE A 495 -13.84 -10.02 -26.49
N GLY A 496 -14.42 -9.40 -27.52
CA GLY A 496 -15.60 -8.55 -27.41
C GLY A 496 -16.90 -9.21 -27.87
N ARG A 497 -16.82 -10.40 -28.47
CA ARG A 497 -17.95 -11.12 -29.06
C ARG A 497 -17.95 -12.58 -28.63
N GLY A 498 -19.12 -13.09 -28.26
CA GLY A 498 -19.34 -14.52 -28.05
C GLY A 498 -19.38 -15.29 -29.37
N ASN A 499 -19.40 -16.63 -29.30
CA ASN A 499 -19.56 -17.49 -30.48
C ASN A 499 -20.93 -17.28 -31.15
N ASP A 500 -21.95 -16.93 -30.36
CA ASP A 500 -23.28 -16.53 -30.83
C ASP A 500 -23.34 -15.08 -31.38
N GLN A 501 -22.18 -14.42 -31.59
CA GLN A 501 -22.04 -13.00 -31.96
C GLN A 501 -22.62 -11.99 -30.95
N VAL A 502 -23.03 -12.46 -29.76
CA VAL A 502 -23.49 -11.61 -28.67
C VAL A 502 -22.33 -10.74 -28.17
N ALA A 503 -22.58 -9.44 -28.00
CA ALA A 503 -21.57 -8.53 -27.47
C ALA A 503 -21.33 -8.81 -25.99
N ILE A 504 -20.09 -9.19 -25.65
CA ILE A 504 -19.68 -9.46 -24.28
C ILE A 504 -19.45 -8.13 -23.56
N SER A 505 -20.21 -7.88 -22.49
CA SER A 505 -20.00 -6.69 -21.66
C SER A 505 -20.50 -6.87 -20.22
N SER A 506 -19.78 -6.29 -19.26
CA SER A 506 -20.23 -6.21 -17.86
C SER A 506 -20.86 -4.85 -17.50
N LYS A 507 -21.64 -4.26 -18.42
CA LYS A 507 -22.50 -3.11 -18.08
C LYS A 507 -23.55 -3.56 -17.07
N PHE A 508 -24.00 -2.66 -16.20
CA PHE A 508 -24.93 -3.01 -15.12
C PHE A 508 -26.21 -3.69 -15.65
N GLU A 509 -26.77 -3.17 -16.74
CA GLU A 509 -27.94 -3.75 -17.42
C GLU A 509 -27.69 -5.16 -17.98
N THR A 510 -26.47 -5.44 -18.44
CA THR A 510 -26.13 -6.70 -19.12
C THR A 510 -25.42 -7.71 -18.21
N ARG A 511 -25.28 -7.41 -16.91
CA ARG A 511 -24.57 -8.27 -15.96
C ARG A 511 -25.38 -9.52 -15.60
N GLU A 512 -26.70 -9.39 -15.56
CA GLU A 512 -27.62 -10.49 -15.25
C GLU A 512 -28.03 -11.27 -16.51
N ASP A 513 -27.59 -10.83 -17.69
CA ASP A 513 -27.88 -11.51 -18.94
C ASP A 513 -27.22 -12.89 -18.97
N ILE A 514 -28.06 -13.92 -18.91
CA ILE A 514 -27.65 -15.34 -18.92
C ILE A 514 -26.77 -15.64 -20.14
N ALA A 515 -27.07 -15.03 -21.30
CA ALA A 515 -26.28 -15.21 -22.52
C ALA A 515 -24.84 -14.69 -22.39
N VAL A 516 -24.61 -13.59 -21.68
CA VAL A 516 -23.26 -13.04 -21.46
C VAL A 516 -22.48 -13.92 -20.49
N ILE A 517 -23.12 -14.34 -19.39
CA ILE A 517 -22.54 -15.26 -18.40
C ILE A 517 -22.16 -16.59 -19.05
N ARG A 518 -23.03 -17.13 -19.91
CA ARG A 518 -22.76 -18.34 -20.70
C ARG A 518 -21.55 -18.16 -21.61
N ASN A 519 -21.45 -17.03 -22.31
CA ASN A 519 -20.29 -16.75 -23.16
C ASN A 519 -18.98 -16.60 -22.37
N TYR A 520 -19.02 -16.04 -21.16
CA TYR A 520 -17.86 -16.07 -20.26
C TYR A 520 -17.47 -17.49 -19.84
N GLY A 521 -18.46 -18.34 -19.57
CA GLY A 521 -18.24 -19.75 -19.26
C GLY A 521 -17.63 -20.51 -20.44
N ASN A 522 -18.15 -20.30 -21.65
CA ASN A 522 -17.60 -20.89 -22.89
C ASN A 522 -16.17 -20.42 -23.14
N LEU A 523 -15.89 -19.12 -22.98
CA LEU A 523 -14.53 -18.58 -23.09
C LEU A 523 -13.59 -19.28 -22.11
N LEU A 524 -13.98 -19.41 -20.83
CA LEU A 524 -13.14 -20.08 -19.84
C LEU A 524 -12.95 -21.57 -20.16
N LEU A 525 -14.00 -22.24 -20.61
CA LEU A 525 -13.98 -23.65 -20.98
C LEU A 525 -13.02 -23.90 -22.16
N GLU A 526 -13.12 -23.15 -23.25
CA GLU A 526 -12.27 -23.33 -24.42
C GLU A 526 -10.82 -22.95 -24.14
N MET A 527 -10.60 -21.87 -23.38
CA MET A 527 -9.27 -21.46 -22.97
C MET A 527 -8.64 -22.49 -22.02
N SER A 528 -9.41 -23.12 -21.13
CA SER A 528 -8.94 -24.20 -20.25
C SER A 528 -8.45 -25.43 -21.01
N ALA A 529 -9.00 -25.69 -22.21
CA ALA A 529 -8.58 -26.82 -23.04
C ALA A 529 -7.27 -26.53 -23.82
N VAL A 530 -6.90 -25.26 -23.98
CA VAL A 530 -5.76 -24.83 -24.79
C VAL A 530 -4.55 -24.40 -23.97
N VAL A 531 -4.79 -23.65 -22.90
CA VAL A 531 -3.72 -23.05 -22.11
C VAL A 531 -3.14 -24.10 -21.17
N PRO A 532 -1.81 -24.32 -21.18
CA PRO A 532 -1.16 -25.23 -20.25
C PRO A 532 -1.16 -24.67 -18.81
N ASP A 533 -0.98 -25.54 -17.84
CA ASP A 533 -0.72 -25.17 -16.44
C ASP A 533 -1.82 -24.29 -15.83
N GLY A 534 -1.48 -23.07 -15.41
CA GLY A 534 -2.32 -22.13 -14.68
C GLY A 534 -3.04 -21.09 -15.55
N ILE A 535 -4.35 -20.94 -15.33
CA ILE A 535 -5.14 -19.76 -15.76
C ILE A 535 -5.53 -18.94 -14.54
N VAL A 536 -5.45 -17.62 -14.65
CA VAL A 536 -5.96 -16.69 -13.63
C VAL A 536 -7.09 -15.87 -14.24
N ALA A 537 -8.28 -15.95 -13.64
CA ALA A 537 -9.45 -15.23 -14.10
C ALA A 537 -9.86 -14.19 -13.06
N PHE A 538 -9.84 -12.93 -13.45
CA PHE A 538 -10.20 -11.80 -12.61
C PHE A 538 -11.61 -11.31 -12.93
N PHE A 539 -12.46 -11.26 -11.91
CA PHE A 539 -13.82 -10.70 -11.97
C PHE A 539 -13.87 -9.27 -11.43
N THR A 540 -14.94 -8.55 -11.77
CA THR A 540 -15.15 -7.17 -11.32
C THR A 540 -15.50 -7.04 -9.83
N SER A 541 -16.22 -8.01 -9.23
CA SER A 541 -16.58 -8.00 -7.81
C SER A 541 -16.85 -9.41 -7.29
N TYR A 542 -16.77 -9.61 -5.97
CA TYR A 542 -17.09 -10.90 -5.32
C TYR A 542 -18.55 -11.33 -5.60
N GLN A 543 -19.51 -10.41 -5.47
CA GLN A 543 -20.92 -10.70 -5.75
C GLN A 543 -21.14 -11.13 -7.21
N TYR A 544 -20.44 -10.48 -8.15
CA TYR A 544 -20.54 -10.85 -9.56
C TYR A 544 -19.91 -12.22 -9.82
N MET A 545 -18.78 -12.52 -9.18
CA MET A 545 -18.14 -13.83 -9.26
C MET A 545 -19.04 -14.94 -8.70
N GLU A 546 -19.61 -14.74 -7.49
CA GLU A 546 -20.51 -15.71 -6.85
C GLU A 546 -21.74 -16.01 -7.73
N SER A 547 -22.41 -14.97 -8.24
CA SER A 547 -23.56 -15.14 -9.13
C SER A 547 -23.21 -15.85 -10.45
N THR A 548 -22.05 -15.51 -11.03
CA THR A 548 -21.57 -16.13 -12.29
C THR A 548 -21.25 -17.60 -12.07
N VAL A 549 -20.52 -17.94 -11.00
CA VAL A 549 -20.15 -19.33 -10.69
C VAL A 549 -21.39 -20.16 -10.34
N ALA A 550 -22.35 -19.61 -9.60
CA ALA A 550 -23.62 -20.28 -9.31
C ALA A 550 -24.40 -20.60 -10.59
N SER A 551 -24.47 -19.65 -11.53
CA SER A 551 -25.12 -19.88 -12.82
C SER A 551 -24.37 -20.90 -13.69
N TRP A 552 -23.03 -20.90 -13.66
CA TRP A 552 -22.23 -21.90 -14.37
C TRP A 552 -22.40 -23.32 -13.83
N TYR A 553 -22.66 -23.46 -12.53
CA TYR A 553 -23.00 -24.74 -11.91
C TYR A 553 -24.36 -25.22 -12.39
N GLU A 554 -25.39 -24.37 -12.36
CA GLU A 554 -26.74 -24.73 -12.82
C GLU A 554 -26.79 -25.08 -14.32
N GLN A 555 -25.98 -24.41 -15.15
CA GLN A 555 -25.88 -24.68 -16.58
C GLN A 555 -25.00 -25.91 -16.93
N GLY A 556 -24.32 -26.53 -15.95
CA GLY A 556 -23.42 -27.66 -16.18
C GLY A 556 -22.11 -27.31 -16.89
N ILE A 557 -21.74 -26.03 -16.98
CA ILE A 557 -20.47 -25.58 -17.59
C ILE A 557 -19.30 -25.89 -16.66
N LEU A 558 -19.52 -25.73 -15.35
CA LEU A 558 -18.47 -25.86 -14.34
C LEU A 558 -17.87 -27.27 -14.29
N GLU A 559 -18.69 -28.31 -14.48
CA GLU A 559 -18.22 -29.70 -14.55
C GLU A 559 -17.26 -29.93 -15.72
N ASN A 560 -17.55 -29.32 -16.88
CA ASN A 560 -16.68 -29.44 -18.05
C ASN A 560 -15.35 -28.72 -17.84
N ILE A 561 -15.37 -27.56 -17.15
CA ILE A 561 -14.14 -26.86 -16.76
C ILE A 561 -13.32 -27.73 -15.79
N GLN A 562 -13.96 -28.35 -14.81
CA GLN A 562 -13.31 -29.24 -13.84
C GLN A 562 -12.70 -30.50 -14.46
N ARG A 563 -13.25 -30.98 -15.58
CA ARG A 563 -12.64 -32.07 -16.36
C ARG A 563 -11.30 -31.67 -16.97
N ASN A 564 -11.16 -30.39 -17.36
CA ASN A 564 -9.92 -29.88 -17.95
C ASN A 564 -8.90 -29.48 -16.89
N LYS A 565 -9.30 -28.72 -15.86
CA LYS A 565 -8.40 -28.17 -14.83
C LYS A 565 -9.10 -28.06 -13.48
N LEU A 566 -8.32 -28.10 -12.40
CA LEU A 566 -8.82 -27.84 -11.06
C LEU A 566 -9.19 -26.37 -10.87
N LEU A 567 -10.28 -26.11 -10.14
CA LEU A 567 -10.78 -24.76 -9.94
C LEU A 567 -10.65 -24.37 -8.47
N PHE A 568 -10.07 -23.19 -8.24
CA PHE A 568 -9.91 -22.57 -6.93
C PHE A 568 -10.56 -21.19 -6.95
N ILE A 569 -11.37 -20.89 -5.93
CA ILE A 569 -12.13 -19.65 -5.84
C ILE A 569 -11.58 -18.82 -4.68
N GLU A 570 -11.33 -17.55 -4.92
CA GLU A 570 -10.99 -16.59 -3.88
C GLU A 570 -12.21 -16.28 -2.99
N THR A 571 -12.04 -16.36 -1.68
CA THR A 571 -13.04 -15.88 -0.71
C THR A 571 -12.55 -14.59 -0.05
N GLN A 572 -13.43 -13.87 0.65
CA GLN A 572 -13.01 -12.65 1.37
C GLN A 572 -12.09 -12.97 2.57
N ASP A 573 -12.10 -14.22 3.01
CA ASP A 573 -11.32 -14.72 4.13
C ASP A 573 -9.87 -14.97 3.72
N GLY A 574 -8.95 -14.30 4.43
CA GLY A 574 -7.52 -14.35 4.10
C GLY A 574 -6.88 -15.73 4.32
N ALA A 575 -7.36 -16.50 5.30
CA ALA A 575 -6.84 -17.82 5.58
C ALA A 575 -7.22 -18.83 4.49
N GLU A 576 -8.50 -18.85 4.10
CA GLU A 576 -8.98 -19.70 3.00
C GLU A 576 -8.32 -19.33 1.67
N THR A 577 -8.20 -18.04 1.38
CA THR A 577 -7.49 -17.56 0.18
C THR A 577 -6.04 -18.03 0.14
N SER A 578 -5.35 -18.05 1.29
CA SER A 578 -3.97 -18.53 1.36
C SER A 578 -3.89 -20.03 1.06
N VAL A 579 -4.82 -20.83 1.62
CA VAL A 579 -4.90 -22.27 1.35
C VAL A 579 -5.25 -22.53 -0.12
N ALA A 580 -6.21 -21.79 -0.69
CA ALA A 580 -6.60 -21.91 -2.09
C ALA A 580 -5.43 -21.60 -3.03
N LEU A 581 -4.61 -20.59 -2.70
CA LEU A 581 -3.42 -20.24 -3.47
C LEU A 581 -2.33 -21.31 -3.39
N GLU A 582 -2.07 -21.85 -2.20
CA GLU A 582 -1.08 -22.92 -2.01
C GLU A 582 -1.48 -24.16 -2.82
N LYS A 583 -2.75 -24.56 -2.76
CA LYS A 583 -3.28 -25.68 -3.56
C LYS A 583 -3.31 -25.40 -5.05
N TYR A 584 -3.51 -24.14 -5.45
CA TYR A 584 -3.38 -23.72 -6.85
C TYR A 584 -1.95 -23.91 -7.37
N GLN A 585 -0.95 -23.48 -6.60
CA GLN A 585 0.47 -23.63 -6.96
C GLN A 585 0.87 -25.11 -7.05
N GLU A 586 0.52 -25.91 -6.02
CA GLU A 586 0.74 -27.36 -6.02
C GLU A 586 0.10 -28.04 -7.24
N ALA A 587 -1.12 -27.66 -7.62
CA ALA A 587 -1.83 -28.25 -8.76
C ALA A 587 -1.18 -27.89 -10.12
N CYS A 588 -0.58 -26.70 -10.22
CA CYS A 588 0.18 -26.31 -11.41
C CYS A 588 1.48 -27.12 -11.55
N GLU A 589 2.16 -27.40 -10.45
CA GLU A 589 3.42 -28.16 -10.44
C GLU A 589 3.20 -29.67 -10.66
N ASN A 590 2.10 -30.21 -10.15
CA ASN A 590 1.76 -31.63 -10.27
C ASN A 590 1.20 -32.03 -11.66
N GLY A 591 1.13 -31.10 -12.63
CA GLY A 591 0.80 -31.39 -14.03
C GLY A 591 -0.69 -31.53 -14.37
N ARG A 592 -1.61 -31.37 -13.40
CA ARG A 592 -3.06 -31.40 -13.66
C ARG A 592 -3.59 -30.09 -14.26
N GLY A 593 -2.91 -28.97 -13.95
CA GLY A 593 -3.34 -27.63 -14.32
C GLY A 593 -4.44 -27.10 -13.41
N ALA A 594 -4.46 -25.78 -13.24
CA ALA A 594 -5.34 -25.12 -12.28
C ALA A 594 -5.89 -23.80 -12.83
N ILE A 595 -7.05 -23.40 -12.31
CA ILE A 595 -7.72 -22.13 -12.62
C ILE A 595 -8.00 -21.43 -11.30
N LEU A 596 -7.51 -20.20 -11.16
CA LEU A 596 -7.80 -19.36 -10.02
C LEU A 596 -8.81 -18.29 -10.41
N LEU A 597 -10.02 -18.37 -9.85
CA LEU A 597 -11.04 -17.32 -9.96
C LEU A 597 -10.84 -16.33 -8.82
N SER A 598 -10.55 -15.09 -9.15
CA SER A 598 -10.22 -14.03 -8.21
C SER A 598 -10.88 -12.71 -8.59
N VAL A 599 -10.80 -11.70 -7.72
CA VAL A 599 -11.37 -10.38 -7.98
C VAL A 599 -10.26 -9.37 -8.30
N ALA A 600 -10.47 -8.52 -9.29
CA ALA A 600 -9.48 -7.54 -9.77
C ALA A 600 -9.10 -6.44 -8.75
N ARG A 601 -9.85 -6.34 -7.65
CA ARG A 601 -9.58 -5.47 -6.50
C ARG A 601 -9.42 -6.27 -5.20
N GLY A 602 -9.29 -7.58 -5.31
CA GLY A 602 -9.08 -8.50 -4.19
C GLY A 602 -7.62 -8.51 -3.75
N LYS A 603 -7.34 -9.17 -2.62
CA LYS A 603 -5.96 -9.25 -2.08
C LYS A 603 -5.01 -9.98 -3.02
N VAL A 604 -5.54 -10.96 -3.76
CA VAL A 604 -4.78 -11.76 -4.73
C VAL A 604 -4.22 -10.89 -5.85
N SER A 605 -5.02 -9.94 -6.35
CA SER A 605 -4.60 -9.01 -7.41
C SER A 605 -3.59 -7.96 -6.97
N GLU A 606 -3.35 -7.79 -5.67
CA GLU A 606 -2.47 -6.75 -5.14
C GLU A 606 -1.13 -7.28 -4.62
N GLY A 607 -1.12 -8.43 -3.93
CA GLY A 607 0.07 -8.90 -3.20
C GLY A 607 0.72 -10.19 -3.72
N ILE A 608 0.10 -10.87 -4.69
CA ILE A 608 0.59 -12.17 -5.17
C ILE A 608 1.11 -12.02 -6.60
N ASP A 609 2.26 -12.63 -6.85
CA ASP A 609 2.90 -12.65 -8.15
C ASP A 609 2.72 -14.03 -8.80
N PHE A 610 2.20 -14.07 -10.02
CA PHE A 610 2.12 -15.29 -10.81
C PHE A 610 3.38 -15.42 -11.65
N VAL A 611 4.28 -16.30 -11.22
CA VAL A 611 5.58 -16.49 -11.87
C VAL A 611 5.49 -17.63 -12.89
N HIS A 612 5.98 -17.40 -14.12
CA HIS A 612 6.13 -18.45 -15.14
C HIS A 612 4.85 -19.23 -15.44
N HIS A 613 4.85 -20.54 -15.14
CA HIS A 613 3.74 -21.44 -15.47
C HIS A 613 2.51 -21.26 -14.57
N PHE A 614 2.63 -20.51 -13.47
CA PHE A 614 1.49 -20.21 -12.58
C PHE A 614 0.46 -19.26 -13.21
N GLY A 615 0.71 -18.67 -14.37
CA GLY A 615 -0.22 -17.69 -14.96
C GLY A 615 -0.06 -17.54 -16.46
N ARG A 616 -0.15 -18.64 -17.21
CA ARG A 616 0.04 -18.65 -18.67
C ARG A 616 -1.02 -17.87 -19.41
N ALA A 617 -2.24 -17.83 -18.90
CA ALA A 617 -3.27 -16.93 -19.38
C ALA A 617 -3.92 -16.17 -18.23
N VAL A 618 -3.95 -14.85 -18.35
CA VAL A 618 -4.72 -13.98 -17.46
C VAL A 618 -5.95 -13.49 -18.22
N ILE A 619 -7.13 -13.83 -17.71
CA ILE A 619 -8.42 -13.46 -18.28
C ILE A 619 -9.06 -12.40 -17.39
N MET A 620 -9.27 -11.20 -17.94
CA MET A 620 -9.95 -10.11 -17.28
C MET A 620 -11.43 -10.10 -17.69
N PHE A 621 -12.32 -10.59 -16.82
CA PHE A 621 -13.76 -10.60 -17.05
C PHE A 621 -14.37 -9.24 -16.75
N GLY A 622 -14.75 -8.53 -17.82
CA GLY A 622 -15.38 -7.23 -17.71
C GLY A 622 -14.39 -6.10 -17.36
N VAL A 623 -14.91 -4.88 -17.23
CA VAL A 623 -14.13 -3.71 -16.82
C VAL A 623 -14.32 -3.46 -15.31
N PRO A 624 -13.24 -3.41 -14.51
CA PRO A 624 -13.32 -3.34 -13.04
C PRO A 624 -13.60 -1.92 -12.54
N TYR A 625 -14.79 -1.40 -12.84
CA TYR A 625 -15.27 -0.14 -12.27
C TYR A 625 -15.57 -0.27 -10.78
N VAL A 626 -15.24 0.76 -10.01
CA VAL A 626 -15.80 0.95 -8.66
C VAL A 626 -17.31 1.14 -8.79
N TYR A 627 -18.04 0.76 -7.75
CA TYR A 627 -19.46 1.02 -7.65
C TYR A 627 -19.76 2.52 -7.77
N THR A 628 -20.32 2.92 -8.91
CA THR A 628 -20.52 4.32 -9.31
C THR A 628 -21.62 5.02 -8.52
N GLN A 629 -22.48 4.26 -7.82
CA GLN A 629 -23.55 4.84 -7.02
C GLN A 629 -23.07 5.26 -5.62
N SER A 630 -21.90 4.80 -5.18
CA SER A 630 -21.30 5.22 -3.90
C SER A 630 -21.16 6.73 -3.82
N ARG A 631 -21.58 7.31 -2.71
CA ARG A 631 -21.54 8.76 -2.47
C ARG A 631 -20.14 9.27 -2.25
N ILE A 632 -19.27 8.46 -1.65
CA ILE A 632 -17.85 8.78 -1.46
C ILE A 632 -17.20 9.04 -2.82
N LEU A 633 -17.46 8.16 -3.79
CA LEU A 633 -16.91 8.30 -5.14
C LEU A 633 -17.48 9.53 -5.85
N LYS A 634 -18.79 9.78 -5.77
CA LYS A 634 -19.41 10.99 -6.35
C LYS A 634 -18.84 12.28 -5.79
N ALA A 635 -18.71 12.38 -4.46
CA ALA A 635 -18.11 13.53 -3.81
C ALA A 635 -16.63 13.71 -4.22
N ARG A 636 -15.89 12.61 -4.39
CA ARG A 636 -14.52 12.65 -4.93
C ARG A 636 -14.48 13.17 -6.36
N LEU A 637 -15.37 12.68 -7.23
CA LEU A 637 -15.45 13.08 -8.63
C LEU A 637 -15.81 14.57 -8.77
N GLU A 638 -16.74 15.06 -7.94
CA GLU A 638 -17.07 16.49 -7.85
C GLU A 638 -15.84 17.31 -7.42
N TYR A 639 -15.11 16.86 -6.40
CA TYR A 639 -13.88 17.52 -5.95
C TYR A 639 -12.80 17.58 -7.04
N LEU A 640 -12.57 16.47 -7.73
CA LEU A 640 -11.59 16.36 -8.82
C LEU A 640 -11.96 17.27 -10.01
N ARG A 641 -13.25 17.40 -10.31
CA ARG A 641 -13.75 18.31 -11.35
C ARG A 641 -13.53 19.77 -10.97
N ASP A 642 -13.88 20.14 -9.76
CA ASP A 642 -13.94 21.54 -9.34
C ASP A 642 -12.55 22.11 -9.00
N GLN A 643 -11.66 21.32 -8.40
CA GLN A 643 -10.31 21.78 -8.02
C GLN A 643 -9.24 21.45 -9.06
N PHE A 644 -9.24 20.22 -9.60
CA PHE A 644 -8.17 19.73 -10.47
C PHE A 644 -8.55 19.68 -11.96
N GLN A 645 -9.77 20.11 -12.32
CA GLN A 645 -10.29 20.12 -13.69
C GLN A 645 -10.27 18.75 -14.38
N ILE A 646 -10.33 17.66 -13.60
CA ILE A 646 -10.38 16.30 -14.12
C ILE A 646 -11.84 15.90 -14.35
N ARG A 647 -12.16 15.45 -15.56
CA ARG A 647 -13.52 15.01 -15.89
C ARG A 647 -13.87 13.71 -15.17
N GLU A 648 -15.14 13.57 -14.82
CA GLU A 648 -15.66 12.41 -14.10
C GLU A 648 -15.36 11.07 -14.82
N ASN A 649 -15.71 11.00 -16.11
CA ASN A 649 -15.49 9.79 -16.91
C ASN A 649 -13.99 9.49 -17.12
N ASP A 650 -13.15 10.52 -17.09
CA ASP A 650 -11.70 10.33 -17.25
C ASP A 650 -11.09 9.65 -16.03
N PHE A 651 -11.46 10.07 -14.83
CA PHE A 651 -11.02 9.43 -13.60
C PHE A 651 -11.57 8.00 -13.47
N LEU A 652 -12.86 7.78 -13.74
CA LEU A 652 -13.45 6.44 -13.69
C LEU A 652 -12.78 5.45 -14.64
N THR A 653 -12.46 5.91 -15.85
CA THR A 653 -11.78 5.08 -16.84
C THR A 653 -10.31 4.86 -16.46
N PHE A 654 -9.64 5.88 -15.95
CA PHE A 654 -8.28 5.76 -15.41
C PHE A 654 -8.21 4.71 -14.30
N ASP A 655 -9.05 4.82 -13.27
CA ASP A 655 -9.03 3.90 -12.14
C ASP A 655 -9.34 2.45 -12.57
N ALA A 656 -10.28 2.27 -13.50
CA ALA A 656 -10.60 0.95 -14.03
C ALA A 656 -9.46 0.35 -14.88
N MET A 657 -8.81 1.13 -15.74
CA MET A 657 -7.69 0.64 -16.56
C MET A 657 -6.45 0.37 -15.71
N ARG A 658 -6.17 1.18 -14.70
CA ARG A 658 -5.11 0.95 -13.72
C ARG A 658 -5.22 -0.43 -13.07
N HIS A 659 -6.39 -0.77 -12.52
CA HIS A 659 -6.62 -2.07 -11.88
C HIS A 659 -6.61 -3.23 -12.90
N ALA A 660 -7.19 -3.04 -14.10
CA ALA A 660 -7.15 -4.06 -15.14
C ALA A 660 -5.73 -4.36 -15.62
N ALA A 661 -4.93 -3.32 -15.87
CA ALA A 661 -3.56 -3.45 -16.32
C ALA A 661 -2.65 -4.03 -15.23
N GLN A 662 -2.86 -3.65 -13.96
CA GLN A 662 -2.20 -4.29 -12.83
C GLN A 662 -2.53 -5.78 -12.75
N CYS A 663 -3.82 -6.10 -12.91
CA CYS A 663 -4.37 -7.44 -13.12
C CYS A 663 -3.48 -8.33 -14.00
N VAL A 664 -3.41 -7.82 -15.23
CA VAL A 664 -2.85 -8.50 -16.39
C VAL A 664 -1.32 -8.49 -16.37
N GLY A 665 -0.71 -7.38 -15.94
CA GLY A 665 0.73 -7.20 -15.93
C GLY A 665 1.48 -8.10 -14.94
N ARG A 666 0.77 -8.81 -14.06
CA ARG A 666 1.36 -9.80 -13.15
C ARG A 666 1.77 -11.10 -13.82
N ALA A 667 1.27 -11.38 -15.01
CA ALA A 667 1.56 -12.61 -15.77
C ALA A 667 3.02 -12.72 -16.24
N ILE A 668 3.75 -11.60 -16.30
CA ILE A 668 5.10 -11.55 -16.88
C ILE A 668 6.11 -11.13 -15.82
N ARG A 669 7.17 -11.93 -15.68
CA ARG A 669 8.27 -11.68 -14.73
C ARG A 669 9.66 -11.66 -15.34
N GLY A 670 9.79 -11.97 -16.63
CA GLY A 670 11.06 -11.90 -17.33
C GLY A 670 10.85 -12.02 -18.83
N LYS A 671 11.91 -11.71 -19.61
CA LYS A 671 11.86 -11.81 -21.07
C LYS A 671 11.83 -13.26 -21.58
N THR A 672 12.22 -14.23 -20.76
CA THR A 672 12.06 -15.66 -21.06
C THR A 672 10.64 -16.15 -20.81
N ASP A 673 9.87 -15.41 -20.02
CA ASP A 673 8.50 -15.76 -19.71
C ASP A 673 7.57 -15.38 -20.86
N TYR A 674 6.41 -16.02 -20.89
CA TYR A 674 5.35 -15.65 -21.83
C TYR A 674 3.98 -15.82 -21.20
N GLY A 675 3.11 -14.88 -21.52
CA GLY A 675 1.78 -14.78 -20.95
C GLY A 675 0.76 -14.30 -21.97
N LEU A 676 -0.37 -14.99 -22.01
CA LEU A 676 -1.55 -14.60 -22.77
C LEU A 676 -2.40 -13.65 -21.93
N MET A 677 -2.79 -12.52 -22.51
CA MET A 677 -3.49 -11.45 -21.80
C MET A 677 -4.85 -11.23 -22.48
N VAL A 678 -5.91 -11.74 -21.87
CA VAL A 678 -7.25 -11.70 -22.48
C VAL A 678 -8.12 -10.68 -21.77
N PHE A 679 -8.62 -9.69 -22.51
CA PHE A 679 -9.60 -8.72 -22.05
C PHE A 679 -10.99 -9.11 -22.56
N ALA A 680 -11.82 -9.66 -21.68
CA ALA A 680 -13.14 -10.18 -22.04
C ALA A 680 -14.25 -9.11 -21.81
N ASP A 681 -14.22 -8.05 -22.61
CA ASP A 681 -15.29 -7.06 -22.71
C ASP A 681 -15.10 -6.21 -23.97
N LYS A 682 -16.16 -6.01 -24.76
CA LYS A 682 -16.13 -5.13 -25.94
C LYS A 682 -15.67 -3.70 -25.61
N ARG A 683 -15.86 -3.24 -24.37
CA ARG A 683 -15.52 -1.87 -23.95
C ARG A 683 -14.01 -1.59 -23.98
N PHE A 684 -13.14 -2.59 -23.84
CA PHE A 684 -11.69 -2.38 -23.91
C PHE A 684 -11.22 -1.94 -25.30
N ALA A 685 -11.99 -2.27 -26.36
CA ALA A 685 -11.66 -1.88 -27.74
C ALA A 685 -11.86 -0.38 -28.00
N ARG A 686 -12.57 0.34 -27.14
CA ARG A 686 -12.80 1.78 -27.31
C ARG A 686 -11.51 2.56 -27.04
N ALA A 687 -11.25 3.58 -27.85
CA ALA A 687 -10.02 4.37 -27.80
C ALA A 687 -9.76 5.04 -26.44
N ASP A 688 -10.81 5.48 -25.75
CA ASP A 688 -10.72 6.11 -24.41
C ASP A 688 -10.18 5.17 -23.33
N LYS A 689 -10.39 3.86 -23.49
CA LYS A 689 -9.92 2.83 -22.55
C LYS A 689 -8.61 2.24 -23.00
N ARG A 690 -8.53 1.86 -24.29
CA ARG A 690 -7.32 1.32 -24.92
C ARG A 690 -6.14 2.28 -24.72
N GLY A 691 -6.34 3.58 -24.93
CA GLY A 691 -5.30 4.60 -24.79
C GLY A 691 -4.78 4.80 -23.36
N LYS A 692 -5.48 4.31 -22.33
CA LYS A 692 -5.05 4.37 -20.93
C LYS A 692 -4.40 3.06 -20.43
N LEU A 693 -4.26 2.05 -21.29
CA LEU A 693 -3.43 0.90 -20.96
C LEU A 693 -1.95 1.33 -20.96
N PRO A 694 -1.05 0.66 -20.23
CA PRO A 694 0.38 0.88 -20.36
C PRO A 694 0.86 0.73 -21.79
N ARG A 695 1.80 1.57 -22.20
CA ARG A 695 2.29 1.61 -23.59
C ARG A 695 2.85 0.27 -24.06
N TRP A 696 3.61 -0.41 -23.20
CA TRP A 696 4.19 -1.73 -23.50
C TRP A 696 3.14 -2.82 -23.76
N ILE A 697 1.88 -2.65 -23.31
CA ILE A 697 0.76 -3.53 -23.70
C ILE A 697 0.16 -3.07 -25.02
N GLN A 698 0.00 -1.76 -25.22
CA GLN A 698 -0.61 -1.19 -26.43
C GLN A 698 0.20 -1.50 -27.69
N GLU A 699 1.52 -1.50 -27.62
CA GLU A 699 2.42 -1.76 -28.75
C GLU A 699 2.25 -3.18 -29.33
N HIS A 700 1.84 -4.13 -28.50
CA HIS A 700 1.58 -5.52 -28.90
C HIS A 700 0.09 -5.83 -29.13
N LEU A 701 -0.79 -4.85 -28.90
CA LEU A 701 -2.21 -4.96 -29.20
C LEU A 701 -2.45 -4.58 -30.67
N THR A 702 -2.34 -5.58 -31.54
CA THR A 702 -2.59 -5.43 -32.99
C THR A 702 -4.07 -5.15 -33.26
N ASP A 703 -4.37 -4.44 -34.35
CA ASP A 703 -5.76 -4.13 -34.70
C ASP A 703 -6.58 -5.38 -35.07
N ALA A 704 -5.91 -6.47 -35.51
CA ALA A 704 -6.53 -7.78 -35.69
C ALA A 704 -7.05 -8.35 -34.36
N ASN A 705 -6.37 -8.08 -33.24
CA ASN A 705 -6.70 -8.61 -31.92
C ASN A 705 -7.69 -7.73 -31.12
N LEU A 706 -8.27 -6.69 -31.72
CA LEU A 706 -9.01 -5.65 -30.98
C LEU A 706 -10.48 -6.01 -30.66
N ASN A 707 -11.07 -6.96 -31.38
CA ASN A 707 -12.48 -7.32 -31.19
C ASN A 707 -12.75 -8.74 -31.70
N LEU A 708 -11.98 -9.69 -31.16
CA LEU A 708 -12.07 -11.09 -31.54
C LEU A 708 -13.36 -11.74 -31.00
N THR A 709 -13.81 -12.77 -31.69
CA THR A 709 -14.73 -13.77 -31.15
C THR A 709 -13.99 -14.74 -30.21
N VAL A 710 -14.74 -15.54 -29.44
CA VAL A 710 -14.14 -16.52 -28.52
C VAL A 710 -13.30 -17.55 -29.31
N ASP A 711 -13.85 -18.15 -30.36
CA ASP A 711 -13.14 -19.12 -31.22
C ASP A 711 -11.88 -18.54 -31.87
N GLU A 712 -11.95 -17.31 -32.42
CA GLU A 712 -10.79 -16.64 -33.00
C GLU A 712 -9.71 -16.38 -31.95
N GLY A 713 -10.11 -15.91 -30.76
CA GLY A 713 -9.20 -15.70 -29.63
C GLY A 713 -8.49 -17.00 -29.23
N VAL A 714 -9.21 -18.11 -29.21
CA VAL A 714 -8.67 -19.46 -28.91
C VAL A 714 -7.68 -19.92 -29.99
N GLN A 715 -7.95 -19.63 -31.27
CA GLN A 715 -7.02 -19.94 -32.35
C GLN A 715 -5.72 -19.13 -32.25
N VAL A 716 -5.83 -17.82 -31.96
CA VAL A 716 -4.67 -16.96 -31.71
C VAL A 716 -3.89 -17.48 -30.49
N ALA A 717 -4.58 -17.88 -29.42
CA ALA A 717 -3.96 -18.48 -28.24
C ALA A 717 -3.18 -19.77 -28.58
N LYS A 718 -3.78 -20.68 -29.35
CA LYS A 718 -3.11 -21.92 -29.82
C LYS A 718 -1.86 -21.60 -30.63
N TYR A 719 -1.95 -20.65 -31.57
CA TYR A 719 -0.81 -20.25 -32.38
C TYR A 719 0.30 -19.64 -31.54
N PHE A 720 -0.04 -18.70 -30.66
CA PHE A 720 0.89 -18.05 -29.75
C PHE A 720 1.63 -19.06 -28.87
N LEU A 721 0.90 -19.94 -28.19
CA LEU A 721 1.49 -20.93 -27.29
C LEU A 721 2.41 -21.91 -28.02
N ARG A 722 2.05 -22.34 -29.24
CA ARG A 722 2.91 -23.23 -30.05
C ARG A 722 4.20 -22.57 -30.50
N GLN A 723 4.15 -21.29 -30.88
CA GLN A 723 5.36 -20.54 -31.24
C GLN A 723 6.23 -20.28 -30.00
N MET A 724 5.62 -19.93 -28.87
CA MET A 724 6.35 -19.57 -27.65
C MET A 724 6.89 -20.77 -26.87
N ALA A 725 6.34 -21.96 -27.07
CA ALA A 725 6.84 -23.20 -26.47
C ALA A 725 8.14 -23.73 -27.12
N GLN A 726 8.59 -23.13 -28.23
CA GLN A 726 9.88 -23.47 -28.84
C GLN A 726 11.03 -23.06 -27.92
N PRO A 727 12.15 -23.81 -27.93
CA PRO A 727 13.27 -23.53 -27.04
C PRO A 727 13.90 -22.18 -27.40
N PHE A 728 13.82 -21.24 -26.47
CA PHE A 728 14.35 -19.89 -26.63
C PHE A 728 15.63 -19.78 -25.81
N HIS A 729 16.76 -19.72 -26.51
CA HIS A 729 18.06 -19.72 -25.86
C HIS A 729 18.53 -18.30 -25.59
N ARG A 730 19.57 -18.18 -24.76
CA ARG A 730 20.17 -16.89 -24.43
C ARG A 730 20.74 -16.18 -25.66
N GLU A 731 21.33 -16.94 -26.58
CA GLU A 731 21.95 -16.41 -27.80
C GLU A 731 20.97 -15.61 -28.66
N ASP A 732 19.70 -16.03 -28.70
CA ASP A 732 18.63 -15.34 -29.44
C ASP A 732 18.28 -13.97 -28.84
N GLN A 733 18.66 -13.72 -27.58
CA GLN A 733 18.39 -12.46 -26.87
C GLN A 733 19.51 -11.44 -27.06
N LEU A 734 20.75 -11.89 -27.26
CA LEU A 734 21.93 -11.05 -27.31
C LEU A 734 21.87 -10.06 -28.48
N GLY A 735 22.17 -8.79 -28.22
CA GLY A 735 22.15 -7.70 -29.21
C GLY A 735 20.76 -7.09 -29.47
N LEU A 736 19.68 -7.73 -29.03
CA LEU A 736 18.32 -7.17 -29.13
C LEU A 736 17.75 -6.81 -27.76
N SER A 737 17.51 -7.83 -26.94
CA SER A 737 16.78 -7.68 -25.68
C SER A 737 17.67 -7.84 -24.46
N LEU A 738 18.87 -8.39 -24.63
CA LEU A 738 19.91 -8.59 -23.63
C LEU A 738 21.24 -8.04 -24.20
N LEU A 739 21.99 -7.30 -23.38
CA LEU A 739 23.23 -6.64 -23.75
C LEU A 739 24.38 -7.14 -22.89
N SER A 740 25.53 -7.36 -23.53
CA SER A 740 26.82 -7.61 -22.87
C SER A 740 27.57 -6.28 -22.62
N LEU A 741 28.66 -6.34 -21.86
CA LEU A 741 29.54 -5.18 -21.62
C LEU A 741 30.04 -4.52 -22.90
N GLU A 742 30.62 -5.30 -23.81
CA GLU A 742 31.20 -4.79 -25.06
C GLU A 742 30.13 -4.15 -25.96
N GLN A 743 28.91 -4.70 -25.96
CA GLN A 743 27.80 -4.16 -26.73
C GLN A 743 27.29 -2.82 -26.21
N LEU A 744 27.49 -2.52 -24.91
CA LEU A 744 27.07 -1.26 -24.31
C LEU A 744 28.02 -0.10 -24.64
N GLU A 745 29.29 -0.39 -24.93
CA GLU A 745 30.28 0.62 -25.32
C GLU A 745 30.08 1.10 -26.77
N SER A 746 29.34 0.35 -27.58
CA SER A 746 29.00 0.72 -28.95
C SER A 746 28.04 1.92 -29.01
N GLU A 747 28.43 2.97 -29.74
CA GLU A 747 27.60 4.17 -29.94
C GLU A 747 26.22 3.86 -30.57
N GLU A 748 26.14 2.85 -31.44
CA GLU A 748 24.88 2.43 -32.06
C GLU A 748 23.87 1.93 -31.01
N THR A 749 24.35 1.20 -30.00
CA THR A 749 23.53 0.69 -28.90
C THR A 749 23.04 1.84 -28.02
N LEU A 750 23.90 2.82 -27.73
CA LEU A 750 23.53 4.01 -26.96
C LEU A 750 22.43 4.82 -27.67
N ARG A 751 22.55 5.04 -28.98
CA ARG A 751 21.49 5.69 -29.78
C ARG A 751 20.18 4.91 -29.75
N ARG A 752 20.23 3.58 -29.74
CA ARG A 752 19.04 2.74 -29.63
C ARG A 752 18.38 2.85 -28.27
N ILE A 753 19.16 2.91 -27.20
CA ILE A 753 18.67 3.10 -25.82
C ILE A 753 17.98 4.46 -25.68
N GLU A 754 18.52 5.53 -26.26
CA GLU A 754 17.89 6.85 -26.25
C GLU A 754 16.50 6.85 -26.90
N GLN A 755 16.24 5.97 -27.87
CA GLN A 755 14.94 5.84 -28.51
C GLN A 755 13.91 5.04 -27.69
N ILE A 756 14.39 4.22 -26.73
CA ILE A 756 13.55 3.35 -25.89
C ILE A 756 12.88 4.13 -24.77
N ALA A 757 13.58 5.10 -24.18
CA ALA A 757 13.03 6.00 -23.18
C ALA A 757 12.28 7.14 -23.87
N GLN A 758 11.03 7.36 -23.49
CA GLN A 758 10.28 8.52 -23.94
C GLN A 758 9.80 9.32 -22.74
N GLN A 759 10.15 10.61 -22.75
CA GLN A 759 9.65 11.57 -21.77
C GLN A 759 8.29 12.11 -22.23
N MET A 760 7.38 12.31 -21.29
CA MET A 760 6.07 12.93 -21.49
C MET A 760 6.03 14.37 -21.00
#